data_AF-A0A0P1KXL1-F1
#
_entry.id   AF-A0A0P1KXL1-F1
#
_cell.length_a   1.000
_cell.length_b   1.000
_cell.length_c   1.000
_cell.angle_alpha   90.00
_cell.angle_beta   90.00
_cell.angle_gamma   90.00
#
_symmetry.space_group_name_H-M   'P 1'
#
loop_
_entity.id
_entity.type
_entity.pdbx_description
1 polymer ?
#
loop_
_entity_poly.entity_id
_entity_poly.type
_entity_poly.pdbx_seq_one_letter_code
_entity_poly.pdbx_strand_id
1 'polypeptide(L)'
;MAALEHIPVLHPTAAEMEDPIGFLSQTHIRRLGHVYGMVKLVPPSVFRPPLSINEDQFKFRVRLQHLNELNILNRGRLFLMKQLNNFYMRGSRRAGKQLKKPYTEMGDKRLFYYDLFITITKFFNPSGLAPERNVGRKRPRSNTVSFESQAATGASATLKLTPLSEVENNQALWKHVTKELDVPQDFAKDAFFNILAPYYEFLQKKTREYGGSEALLSKLIYSEKFPNSLLNDTKEGEEGEMADEDDEEEEEGCTLCQRTNKRTKTILCDSCDRPFHIFCLDPPLDEVPKGKWVCNNCIFGNGYYGFKEEDRFYSRTAFKEMCREYDAERWPDGDKLENLEILEKMFWDKVEQIDRSSPIRYGADIHNAGPGEMTGFPTAQYVPPAIKNDEHAYKQYLGYVRHPMNLVNLPSAKGSLLSVFGKKISGMTVPWIYIGSTFSTFCWHLEDQYTLSANYQHEGDPKIWYSIPESSCEKFDRLMRDTAPDLFQKQPDLLHQLVTLIAPYDKRFREAKISCFKAIQYPGEYIITFPKCYHSGFNSGYNFNEAVNFTLDLWLPYGIEATRDYVGSGKRCVFDMWELMLTVLVEYLNDSKKFDESLIRSCHTELEAMFNQEVKSIEQLSKVLNNRAEATGITRRHIGDKTQVDVKVTVRHEYRKADFEDEDHANTSDEDFESDDDGDDDIFCAACKTICPFFFVAHIEKSRLSKRRRLESMRPTEWNQMSERGEIKIFCLRDYIKLLESETEDDQSDYSGDGNGLEKLQRDELFLIRKPDEIRNVLRKVQHKLDEMLR
;
A
#
# COMPACT_ATOMS: atom_id res chain seq x y z
N MET A 1 13.85 28.46 4.86
CA MET A 1 12.68 27.61 5.14
C MET A 1 12.07 28.08 6.46
N ALA A 2 10.73 28.14 6.59
CA ALA A 2 10.14 28.40 7.92
C ALA A 2 10.35 27.14 8.78
N ALA A 3 10.83 27.29 10.01
CA ALA A 3 11.11 26.16 10.89
C ALA A 3 9.81 25.40 11.24
N LEU A 4 9.84 24.08 11.15
CA LEU A 4 8.74 23.23 11.63
C LEU A 4 8.86 23.09 13.15
N GLU A 5 7.71 23.02 13.82
CA GLU A 5 7.66 22.68 15.23
C GLU A 5 8.12 21.23 15.44
N HIS A 6 8.87 21.00 16.52
CA HIS A 6 9.34 19.67 16.86
C HIS A 6 8.26 18.86 17.60
N ILE A 7 8.22 17.55 17.35
CA ILE A 7 7.38 16.64 18.13
C ILE A 7 7.82 16.60 19.60
N PRO A 8 6.91 16.30 20.54
CA PRO A 8 7.26 16.18 21.94
C PRO A 8 8.24 15.03 22.21
N VAL A 9 9.13 15.26 23.17
CA VAL A 9 10.10 14.29 23.66
C VAL A 9 9.67 13.82 25.06
N LEU A 10 9.57 12.50 25.23
CA LEU A 10 9.20 11.86 26.49
C LEU A 10 10.41 11.12 27.06
N HIS A 11 10.52 11.14 28.39
CA HIS A 11 11.60 10.50 29.14
C HIS A 11 11.00 9.49 30.14
N PRO A 12 10.62 8.28 29.68
CA PRO A 12 10.03 7.28 30.57
C PRO A 12 11.03 6.82 31.62
N THR A 13 10.52 6.53 32.82
CA THR A 13 11.27 5.85 33.87
C THR A 13 11.49 4.39 33.51
N ALA A 14 12.45 3.72 34.18
CA ALA A 14 12.67 2.30 33.99
C ALA A 14 11.41 1.46 34.30
N ALA A 15 10.61 1.88 35.30
CA ALA A 15 9.36 1.18 35.64
C ALA A 15 8.29 1.34 34.57
N GLU A 16 8.17 2.51 33.94
CA GLU A 16 7.23 2.74 32.84
C GLU A 16 7.61 1.95 31.58
N MET A 17 8.89 1.70 31.37
CA MET A 17 9.39 0.91 30.25
C MET A 17 9.13 -0.61 30.36
N GLU A 18 8.83 -1.11 31.55
CA GLU A 18 8.38 -2.50 31.78
C GLU A 18 6.90 -2.71 31.40
N ASP A 19 6.14 -1.62 31.20
CA ASP A 19 4.76 -1.66 30.68
C ASP A 19 4.59 -0.60 29.58
N PRO A 20 5.20 -0.82 28.39
CA PRO A 20 5.21 0.19 27.34
C PRO A 20 3.81 0.48 26.78
N ILE A 21 2.95 -0.54 26.73
CA ILE A 21 1.56 -0.40 26.28
C ILE A 21 0.76 0.43 27.29
N GLY A 22 0.90 0.15 28.60
CA GLY A 22 0.27 0.94 29.66
C GLY A 22 0.76 2.38 29.70
N PHE A 23 2.07 2.60 29.54
CA PHE A 23 2.67 3.94 29.45
C PHE A 23 2.11 4.73 28.25
N LEU A 24 2.19 4.19 27.04
CA LEU A 24 1.69 4.87 25.83
C LEU A 24 0.16 5.04 25.85
N SER A 25 -0.54 4.20 26.61
CA SER A 25 -1.97 4.29 26.87
C SER A 25 -2.37 5.43 27.81
N GLN A 26 -1.44 6.13 28.46
CA GLN A 26 -1.81 7.24 29.34
C GLN A 26 -2.46 8.39 28.55
N THR A 27 -3.55 8.95 29.09
CA THR A 27 -4.40 9.96 28.41
C THR A 27 -3.60 11.16 27.88
N HIS A 28 -2.59 11.61 28.62
CA HIS A 28 -1.80 12.77 28.18
C HIS A 28 -0.87 12.42 27.00
N ILE A 29 -0.35 11.19 26.92
CA ILE A 29 0.48 10.72 25.80
C ILE A 29 -0.38 10.48 24.56
N ARG A 30 -1.57 9.86 24.72
CA ARG A 30 -2.53 9.72 23.61
C ARG A 30 -2.88 11.06 22.97
N ARG A 31 -3.07 12.11 23.79
CA ARG A 31 -3.31 13.48 23.29
C ARG A 31 -2.14 14.01 22.46
N LEU A 32 -0.90 13.75 22.87
CA LEU A 32 0.27 14.13 22.07
C LEU A 32 0.28 13.39 20.73
N GLY A 33 -0.02 12.08 20.73
CA GLY A 33 -0.19 11.30 19.52
C GLY A 33 -1.23 11.88 18.56
N HIS A 34 -2.40 12.30 19.05
CA HIS A 34 -3.43 12.93 18.21
C HIS A 34 -3.02 14.30 17.65
N VAL A 35 -2.27 15.10 18.41
CA VAL A 35 -1.88 16.46 18.01
C VAL A 35 -0.69 16.44 17.04
N TYR A 36 0.34 15.66 17.35
CA TYR A 36 1.62 15.65 16.64
C TYR A 36 1.79 14.48 15.67
N GLY A 37 0.97 13.43 15.82
CA GLY A 37 1.08 12.19 15.05
C GLY A 37 2.21 11.26 15.52
N MET A 38 3.27 11.80 16.11
CA MET A 38 4.39 11.04 16.64
C MET A 38 4.84 11.59 18.00
N VAL A 39 5.52 10.76 18.77
CA VAL A 39 6.31 11.18 19.94
C VAL A 39 7.70 10.57 19.86
N LYS A 40 8.69 11.29 20.40
CA LYS A 40 10.05 10.76 20.57
C LYS A 40 10.22 10.25 21.99
N LEU A 41 10.74 9.04 22.18
CA LEU A 41 11.09 8.52 23.50
C LEU A 41 12.60 8.47 23.66
N VAL A 42 13.09 9.02 24.77
CA VAL A 42 14.48 8.91 25.20
C VAL A 42 14.51 7.98 26.41
N PRO A 43 14.93 6.72 26.25
CA PRO A 43 15.01 5.75 27.34
C PRO A 43 15.91 6.24 28.49
N PRO A 44 15.70 5.74 29.71
CA PRO A 44 16.59 6.02 30.83
C PRO A 44 17.97 5.42 30.55
N SER A 45 19.01 5.99 31.15
CA SER A 45 20.41 5.60 30.92
C SER A 45 20.72 4.12 31.18
N VAL A 46 19.90 3.45 31.99
CA VAL A 46 19.99 2.00 32.28
C VAL A 46 19.51 1.12 31.13
N PHE A 47 18.69 1.65 30.22
CA PHE A 47 18.24 0.94 29.02
C PHE A 47 19.12 1.33 27.83
N ARG A 48 20.17 0.53 27.58
CA ARG A 48 21.11 0.69 26.47
C ARG A 48 21.45 -0.69 25.90
N PRO A 49 20.51 -1.33 25.21
CA PRO A 49 20.76 -2.63 24.60
C PRO A 49 21.93 -2.52 23.61
N PRO A 50 22.89 -3.47 23.63
CA PRO A 50 23.95 -3.50 22.63
C PRO A 50 23.38 -3.96 21.28
N LEU A 51 23.95 -3.45 20.18
CA LEU A 51 23.67 -3.96 18.84
C LEU A 51 24.14 -5.42 18.75
N SER A 52 23.22 -6.33 18.45
CA SER A 52 23.40 -7.78 18.54
C SER A 52 23.34 -8.46 17.17
N ILE A 53 24.20 -8.03 16.25
CA ILE A 53 24.32 -8.59 14.90
C ILE A 53 25.54 -9.52 14.78
N ASN A 54 25.41 -10.58 14.00
CA ASN A 54 26.52 -11.43 13.59
C ASN A 54 27.22 -10.84 12.36
N GLU A 55 28.32 -10.11 12.57
CA GLU A 55 29.05 -9.43 11.47
C GLU A 55 29.60 -10.38 10.39
N ASP A 56 29.85 -11.65 10.74
CA ASP A 56 30.41 -12.62 9.80
C ASP A 56 29.35 -13.15 8.83
N GLN A 57 28.08 -13.17 9.26
CA GLN A 57 26.97 -13.72 8.48
C GLN A 57 26.06 -12.63 7.90
N PHE A 58 25.83 -11.55 8.63
CA PHE A 58 24.90 -10.50 8.24
C PHE A 58 25.34 -9.79 6.97
N LYS A 59 24.60 -10.09 5.90
CA LYS A 59 24.73 -9.46 4.59
C LYS A 59 23.36 -9.03 4.10
N PHE A 60 23.33 -7.95 3.34
CA PHE A 60 22.10 -7.41 2.78
C PHE A 60 22.33 -6.88 1.37
N ARG A 61 21.26 -6.84 0.58
CA ARG A 61 21.25 -6.18 -0.73
C ARG A 61 20.98 -4.70 -0.56
N VAL A 62 21.67 -3.90 -1.35
CA VAL A 62 21.50 -2.45 -1.36
C VAL A 62 20.43 -2.08 -2.38
N ARG A 63 19.49 -1.25 -1.96
CA ARG A 63 18.48 -0.61 -2.82
C ARG A 63 18.98 0.74 -3.32
N LEU A 64 18.57 1.10 -4.53
CA LEU A 64 18.89 2.36 -5.20
C LEU A 64 17.68 3.29 -5.24
N GLN A 65 17.92 4.56 -4.91
CA GLN A 65 16.89 5.60 -4.86
C GLN A 65 17.35 6.86 -5.58
N HIS A 66 16.59 7.29 -6.58
CA HIS A 66 16.77 8.59 -7.25
C HIS A 66 15.85 9.63 -6.62
N LEU A 67 16.41 10.56 -5.85
CA LEU A 67 15.64 11.53 -5.04
C LEU A 67 14.71 12.42 -5.89
N ASN A 68 15.18 12.82 -7.07
CA ASN A 68 14.39 13.61 -8.03
C ASN A 68 13.12 12.87 -8.49
N GLU A 69 13.14 11.54 -8.55
CA GLU A 69 12.02 10.71 -9.02
C GLU A 69 10.99 10.41 -7.92
N LEU A 70 11.33 10.71 -6.66
CA LEU A 70 10.41 10.61 -5.52
C LEU A 70 9.43 11.79 -5.44
N ASN A 71 9.84 12.96 -5.93
CA ASN A 71 8.97 14.13 -5.93
C ASN A 71 7.76 13.90 -6.85
N ILE A 72 6.55 14.08 -6.32
CA ILE A 72 5.29 13.82 -7.03
C ILE A 72 5.19 14.53 -8.39
N LEU A 73 5.65 15.78 -8.47
CA LEU A 73 5.61 16.54 -9.71
C LEU A 73 6.65 16.05 -10.69
N ASN A 74 7.89 15.85 -10.22
CA ASN A 74 8.98 15.40 -11.07
C ASN A 74 8.69 14.02 -11.65
N ARG A 75 8.08 13.13 -10.87
CA ARG A 75 7.56 11.85 -11.36
C ARG A 75 6.55 12.05 -12.49
N GLY A 76 5.53 12.89 -12.30
CA GLY A 76 4.54 13.18 -13.36
C GLY A 76 5.20 13.75 -14.63
N ARG A 77 6.14 14.69 -14.46
CA ARG A 77 6.92 15.32 -15.54
C ARG A 77 7.76 14.32 -16.33
N LEU A 78 8.50 13.46 -15.64
CA LEU A 78 9.35 12.43 -16.26
C LEU A 78 8.50 11.34 -16.92
N PHE A 79 7.42 10.89 -16.28
CA PHE A 79 6.48 9.94 -16.87
C PHE A 79 5.84 10.48 -18.14
N LEU A 80 5.33 11.72 -18.15
CA LEU A 80 4.72 12.27 -19.36
C LEU A 80 5.75 12.42 -20.48
N MET A 81 6.98 12.85 -20.17
CA MET A 81 8.06 12.91 -21.17
C MET A 81 8.30 11.53 -21.81
N LYS A 82 8.40 10.46 -21.00
CA LYS A 82 8.60 9.11 -21.50
C LYS A 82 7.39 8.60 -22.28
N GLN A 83 6.17 8.88 -21.83
CA GLN A 83 4.92 8.59 -22.57
C GLN A 83 4.89 9.27 -23.94
N LEU A 84 5.24 10.56 -24.02
CA LEU A 84 5.30 11.30 -25.28
C LEU A 84 6.35 10.71 -26.23
N ASN A 85 7.55 10.42 -25.72
CA ASN A 85 8.61 9.78 -26.51
C ASN A 85 8.17 8.42 -27.05
N ASN A 86 7.52 7.61 -26.22
CA ASN A 86 6.94 6.32 -26.60
C ASN A 86 5.83 6.44 -27.64
N PHE A 87 4.94 7.42 -27.47
CA PHE A 87 3.85 7.71 -28.40
C PHE A 87 4.38 8.10 -29.78
N TYR A 88 5.35 9.01 -29.85
CA TYR A 88 5.95 9.46 -31.11
C TYR A 88 6.88 8.43 -31.76
N MET A 89 7.38 7.47 -30.98
CA MET A 89 8.18 6.36 -31.50
C MET A 89 7.32 5.30 -32.21
N ARG A 90 6.07 5.10 -31.76
CA ARG A 90 5.16 4.06 -32.26
C ARG A 90 4.92 4.18 -33.77
N GLY A 91 5.10 3.07 -34.49
CA GLY A 91 4.87 2.97 -35.94
C GLY A 91 5.99 3.58 -36.80
N SER A 92 6.99 4.22 -36.20
CA SER A 92 8.12 4.77 -36.94
C SER A 92 9.12 3.68 -37.35
N ARG A 93 9.73 3.84 -38.53
CA ARG A 93 10.89 3.04 -38.99
C ARG A 93 12.24 3.70 -38.67
N ARG A 94 12.25 4.96 -38.21
CA ARG A 94 13.45 5.73 -37.83
C ARG A 94 13.30 6.26 -36.41
N ALA A 95 14.41 6.46 -35.69
CA ALA A 95 14.38 7.20 -34.44
C ALA A 95 13.92 8.65 -34.72
N GLY A 96 12.69 8.99 -34.34
CA GLY A 96 12.21 10.37 -34.36
C GLY A 96 12.98 11.23 -33.34
N LYS A 97 12.87 12.56 -33.44
CA LYS A 97 13.47 13.46 -32.45
C LYS A 97 12.74 13.27 -31.11
N GLN A 98 13.38 12.57 -30.17
CA GLN A 98 12.88 12.41 -28.81
C GLN A 98 13.07 13.70 -27.99
N LEU A 99 12.14 13.95 -27.09
CA LEU A 99 12.29 14.96 -26.05
C LEU A 99 13.44 14.55 -25.14
N LYS A 100 14.45 15.43 -25.04
CA LYS A 100 15.60 15.26 -24.13
C LYS A 100 15.33 15.82 -22.73
N LYS A 101 14.34 16.69 -22.59
CA LYS A 101 13.97 17.37 -21.35
C LYS A 101 12.45 17.33 -21.19
N PRO A 102 11.93 17.30 -19.95
CA PRO A 102 10.49 17.28 -19.69
C PRO A 102 9.83 18.68 -19.81
N TYR A 103 10.56 19.66 -20.33
CA TYR A 103 10.16 21.05 -20.45
C TYR A 103 10.77 21.72 -21.69
N THR A 104 10.21 22.87 -22.06
CA THR A 104 10.79 23.81 -23.02
C THR A 104 11.14 25.15 -22.33
N GLU A 105 12.11 25.87 -22.87
CA GLU A 105 12.64 27.11 -22.30
C GLU A 105 12.43 28.30 -23.26
N MET A 106 12.09 29.45 -22.71
CA MET A 106 12.09 30.74 -23.41
C MET A 106 12.65 31.81 -22.49
N GLY A 107 13.89 32.23 -22.74
CA GLY A 107 14.63 33.11 -21.82
C GLY A 107 14.93 32.40 -20.50
N ASP A 108 14.51 33.00 -19.40
CA ASP A 108 14.60 32.47 -18.04
C ASP A 108 13.39 31.61 -17.63
N LYS A 109 12.35 31.56 -18.46
CA LYS A 109 11.11 30.84 -18.17
C LYS A 109 11.15 29.39 -18.66
N ARG A 110 10.79 28.46 -17.78
CA ARG A 110 10.64 27.02 -18.07
C ARG A 110 9.17 26.63 -18.07
N LEU A 111 8.74 25.95 -19.12
CA LEU A 111 7.39 25.39 -19.25
C LEU A 111 7.47 23.86 -19.30
N PHE A 112 7.04 23.21 -18.23
CA PHE A 112 6.94 21.75 -18.17
C PHE A 112 5.71 21.27 -18.94
N TYR A 113 5.89 20.24 -19.77
CA TYR A 113 4.79 19.69 -20.57
C TYR A 113 3.69 19.09 -19.69
N TYR A 114 4.08 18.47 -18.56
CA TYR A 114 3.14 17.88 -17.61
C TYR A 114 2.32 18.93 -16.88
N ASP A 115 2.95 19.99 -16.38
CA ASP A 115 2.25 21.08 -15.71
C ASP A 115 1.23 21.73 -16.66
N LEU A 116 1.58 21.94 -17.94
CA LEU A 116 0.66 22.42 -18.97
C LEU A 116 -0.52 21.46 -19.21
N PHE A 117 -0.25 20.16 -19.32
CA PHE A 117 -1.28 19.14 -19.48
C PHE A 117 -2.26 19.12 -18.29
N ILE A 118 -1.74 19.17 -17.06
CA ILE A 118 -2.56 19.16 -15.84
C ILE A 118 -3.36 20.46 -15.67
N THR A 119 -2.77 21.62 -15.94
CA THR A 119 -3.51 22.90 -15.90
C THR A 119 -4.68 22.90 -16.88
N ILE A 120 -4.48 22.45 -18.12
CA ILE A 120 -5.54 22.41 -19.13
C ILE A 120 -6.65 21.44 -18.71
N THR A 121 -6.29 20.25 -18.22
CA THR A 121 -7.27 19.25 -17.80
C THR A 121 -8.06 19.71 -16.56
N LYS A 122 -7.42 20.29 -15.55
CA LYS A 122 -8.10 20.85 -14.36
C LYS A 122 -9.06 21.98 -14.70
N PHE A 123 -8.76 22.83 -15.67
CA PHE A 123 -9.63 23.93 -16.05
C PHE A 123 -11.03 23.45 -16.45
N PHE A 124 -11.12 22.29 -17.11
CA PHE A 124 -12.39 21.67 -17.52
C PHE A 124 -12.93 20.65 -16.52
N ASN A 125 -12.11 20.22 -15.57
CA ASN A 125 -12.47 19.31 -14.50
C ASN A 125 -12.25 19.99 -13.15
N PRO A 126 -12.99 21.08 -12.83
CA PRO A 126 -12.81 21.74 -11.55
C PRO A 126 -13.13 20.74 -10.44
N SER A 127 -12.15 20.51 -9.56
CA SER A 127 -12.39 19.85 -8.27
C SER A 127 -13.60 20.56 -7.63
N GLY A 128 -14.62 19.82 -7.19
CA GLY A 128 -15.97 20.32 -6.85
C GLY A 128 -16.09 21.33 -5.68
N LEU A 129 -15.05 22.12 -5.41
CA LEU A 129 -14.91 23.04 -4.29
C LEU A 129 -14.26 24.37 -4.71
N ALA A 130 -14.68 24.96 -5.83
CA ALA A 130 -14.50 26.41 -5.98
C ALA A 130 -15.23 27.11 -4.82
N PRO A 131 -14.64 28.12 -4.16
CA PRO A 131 -15.31 28.81 -3.05
C PRO A 131 -16.64 29.39 -3.53
N GLU A 132 -17.75 28.94 -2.94
CA GLU A 132 -19.09 29.42 -3.28
C GLU A 132 -19.13 30.95 -3.23
N ARG A 133 -19.38 31.57 -4.39
CA ARG A 133 -19.87 32.95 -4.41
C ARG A 133 -21.29 32.91 -3.84
N ASN A 134 -21.45 33.50 -2.65
CA ASN A 134 -22.72 33.77 -1.97
C ASN A 134 -23.86 34.11 -2.95
N VAL A 135 -24.77 33.17 -3.17
CA VAL A 135 -26.13 33.46 -3.62
C VAL A 135 -27.07 32.71 -2.68
N GLY A 136 -27.69 33.47 -1.79
CA GLY A 136 -28.44 32.95 -0.65
C GLY A 136 -29.61 32.05 -1.04
N ARG A 137 -29.69 30.89 -0.39
CA ARG A 137 -30.93 30.09 -0.29
C ARG A 137 -31.06 29.45 1.09
N LYS A 138 -32.30 29.48 1.59
CA LYS A 138 -32.72 29.20 2.97
C LYS A 138 -32.60 27.72 3.33
N ARG A 139 -32.13 27.44 4.56
CA ARG A 139 -32.10 26.10 5.18
C ARG A 139 -33.51 25.61 5.57
N PRO A 140 -33.86 24.33 5.33
CA PRO A 140 -34.88 23.64 6.12
C PRO A 140 -34.24 22.88 7.29
N ARG A 141 -34.98 22.83 8.41
CA ARG A 141 -34.68 22.04 9.62
C ARG A 141 -35.30 20.65 9.49
N SER A 142 -34.56 19.59 9.84
CA SER A 142 -35.11 18.36 10.43
C SER A 142 -33.96 17.48 10.97
N ASN A 143 -34.09 17.03 12.21
CA ASN A 143 -33.17 16.13 12.92
C ASN A 143 -33.59 14.67 12.67
N THR A 144 -32.69 13.86 12.13
CA THR A 144 -32.65 12.39 12.24
C THR A 144 -31.30 11.94 11.68
N VAL A 145 -30.39 11.50 12.54
CA VAL A 145 -29.05 11.06 12.14
C VAL A 145 -29.13 9.56 11.84
N SER A 146 -29.23 9.22 10.55
CA SER A 146 -29.04 7.87 10.03
C SER A 146 -27.57 7.63 9.74
N PHE A 147 -27.07 6.44 10.09
CA PHE A 147 -25.67 6.00 10.00
C PHE A 147 -25.23 5.64 8.56
N GLU A 148 -25.75 6.36 7.58
CA GLU A 148 -25.43 6.26 6.16
C GLU A 148 -25.27 7.71 5.65
N SER A 149 -24.06 8.27 5.73
CA SER A 149 -23.57 9.38 4.88
C SER A 149 -22.34 10.08 5.48
N GLN A 150 -21.29 9.34 5.84
CA GLN A 150 -19.93 9.89 5.88
C GLN A 150 -18.90 8.88 5.36
N ALA A 151 -19.25 8.16 4.30
CA ALA A 151 -18.22 7.79 3.35
C ALA A 151 -17.72 9.10 2.77
N ALA A 152 -16.49 9.50 3.09
CA ALA A 152 -15.72 10.31 2.17
C ALA A 152 -15.65 9.49 0.88
N THR A 153 -16.61 9.70 -0.01
CA THR A 153 -16.64 9.08 -1.32
C THR A 153 -15.43 9.61 -2.06
N GLY A 154 -14.31 8.92 -1.90
CA GLY A 154 -13.11 8.99 -2.74
C GLY A 154 -13.41 8.43 -4.13
N ALA A 155 -14.52 8.86 -4.75
CA ALA A 155 -14.66 8.75 -6.18
C ALA A 155 -13.54 9.59 -6.77
N SER A 156 -12.48 8.94 -7.24
CA SER A 156 -11.44 9.55 -8.06
C SER A 156 -12.17 10.39 -9.11
N ALA A 157 -12.05 11.71 -9.05
CA ALA A 157 -12.67 12.59 -10.03
C ALA A 157 -12.18 12.15 -11.41
N THR A 158 -13.08 11.60 -12.22
CA THR A 158 -12.75 11.10 -13.55
C THR A 158 -12.19 12.25 -14.37
N LEU A 159 -10.91 12.17 -14.76
CA LEU A 159 -10.27 13.20 -15.57
C LEU A 159 -10.85 13.15 -16.98
N LYS A 160 -11.76 14.06 -17.33
CA LYS A 160 -12.37 14.12 -18.66
C LYS A 160 -11.52 14.99 -19.59
N LEU A 161 -11.11 14.43 -20.73
CA LEU A 161 -10.38 15.17 -21.76
C LEU A 161 -11.36 15.87 -22.70
N THR A 162 -11.29 17.20 -22.79
CA THR A 162 -12.18 18.07 -23.58
C THR A 162 -11.76 18.13 -25.05
N PRO A 163 -12.67 18.24 -26.04
CA PRO A 163 -12.28 18.30 -27.46
C PRO A 163 -11.24 19.39 -27.77
N LEU A 164 -10.27 19.10 -28.65
CA LEU A 164 -9.21 20.06 -29.02
C LEU A 164 -9.78 21.39 -29.54
N SER A 165 -10.91 21.36 -30.26
CA SER A 165 -11.59 22.56 -30.76
C SER A 165 -12.04 23.50 -29.65
N GLU A 166 -12.42 22.96 -28.48
CA GLU A 166 -12.79 23.76 -27.31
C GLU A 166 -11.56 24.27 -26.58
N VAL A 167 -10.47 23.50 -26.53
CA VAL A 167 -9.18 23.94 -25.95
C VAL A 167 -8.59 25.10 -26.75
N GLU A 168 -8.58 25.01 -28.08
CA GLU A 168 -8.00 26.02 -28.97
C GLU A 168 -8.70 27.37 -28.88
N ASN A 169 -10.03 27.36 -28.88
CA ASN A 169 -10.84 28.57 -28.95
C ASN A 169 -11.13 29.22 -27.57
N ASN A 170 -10.75 28.59 -26.46
CA ASN A 170 -11.07 29.07 -25.12
C ASN A 170 -10.06 30.12 -24.60
N GLN A 171 -10.38 31.39 -24.79
CA GLN A 171 -9.56 32.51 -24.29
C GLN A 171 -9.45 32.57 -22.76
N ALA A 172 -10.45 32.07 -22.02
CA ALA A 172 -10.40 32.06 -20.55
C ALA A 172 -9.38 31.02 -20.04
N LEU A 173 -9.33 29.86 -20.68
CA LEU A 173 -8.32 28.83 -20.42
C LEU A 173 -6.90 29.39 -20.62
N TRP A 174 -6.62 29.98 -21.79
CA TRP A 174 -5.26 30.43 -22.10
C TRP A 174 -4.80 31.59 -21.22
N LYS A 175 -5.72 32.47 -20.78
CA LYS A 175 -5.44 33.47 -19.74
C LYS A 175 -5.15 32.82 -18.38
N HIS A 176 -5.86 31.75 -18.03
CA HIS A 176 -5.61 30.99 -16.81
C HIS A 176 -4.24 30.30 -16.85
N VAL A 177 -3.91 29.59 -17.93
CA VAL A 177 -2.59 28.95 -18.18
C VAL A 177 -1.45 29.96 -18.04
N THR A 178 -1.57 31.11 -18.70
CA THR A 178 -0.56 32.19 -18.65
C THR A 178 -0.31 32.67 -17.21
N LYS A 179 -1.39 32.79 -16.42
CA LYS A 179 -1.32 33.25 -15.03
C LYS A 179 -0.77 32.18 -14.08
N GLU A 180 -1.22 30.94 -14.23
CA GLU A 180 -0.85 29.85 -13.33
C GLU A 180 0.60 29.40 -13.53
N LEU A 181 1.02 29.24 -14.79
CA LEU A 181 2.35 28.75 -15.15
C LEU A 181 3.37 29.88 -15.34
N ASP A 182 2.95 31.14 -15.20
CA ASP A 182 3.77 32.34 -15.42
C ASP A 182 4.56 32.30 -16.74
N VAL A 183 3.89 32.01 -17.86
CA VAL A 183 4.50 31.98 -19.20
C VAL A 183 3.65 32.72 -20.23
N PRO A 184 4.24 33.31 -21.29
CA PRO A 184 3.47 33.96 -22.34
C PRO A 184 2.54 32.99 -23.06
N GLN A 185 1.35 33.50 -23.45
CA GLN A 185 0.30 32.69 -24.03
C GLN A 185 0.74 31.97 -25.30
N ASP A 186 1.42 32.66 -26.22
CA ASP A 186 1.83 32.09 -27.52
C ASP A 186 2.84 30.95 -27.32
N PHE A 187 3.76 31.11 -26.37
CA PHE A 187 4.72 30.08 -25.99
C PHE A 187 4.03 28.83 -25.42
N ALA A 188 3.02 29.01 -24.57
CA ALA A 188 2.23 27.89 -24.05
C ALA A 188 1.40 27.18 -25.12
N LYS A 189 0.81 27.95 -26.05
CA LYS A 189 0.07 27.40 -27.20
C LYS A 189 0.99 26.61 -28.12
N ASP A 190 2.15 27.14 -28.46
CA ASP A 190 3.13 26.46 -29.31
C ASP A 190 3.59 25.14 -28.69
N ALA A 191 3.86 25.12 -27.39
CA ALA A 191 4.19 23.90 -26.67
C ALA A 191 3.04 22.89 -26.69
N PHE A 192 1.79 23.34 -26.49
CA PHE A 192 0.63 22.46 -26.51
C PHE A 192 0.37 21.88 -27.92
N PHE A 193 0.19 22.72 -28.94
CA PHE A 193 -0.26 22.26 -30.25
C PHE A 193 0.81 21.47 -31.01
N ASN A 194 2.10 21.78 -30.81
CA ASN A 194 3.17 21.07 -31.52
C ASN A 194 3.59 19.76 -30.84
N ILE A 195 3.41 19.63 -29.51
CA ILE A 195 3.97 18.50 -28.74
C ILE A 195 2.90 17.73 -27.96
N LEU A 196 1.90 18.39 -27.37
CA LEU A 196 0.91 17.70 -26.54
C LEU A 196 -0.36 17.31 -27.31
N ALA A 197 -0.83 18.15 -28.23
CA ALA A 197 -2.14 17.99 -28.87
C ALA A 197 -2.33 16.63 -29.57
N PRO A 198 -1.35 16.08 -30.34
CA PRO A 198 -1.50 14.76 -30.95
C PRO A 198 -1.67 13.63 -29.93
N TYR A 199 -0.93 13.70 -28.81
CA TYR A 199 -1.05 12.73 -27.73
C TYR A 199 -2.36 12.92 -26.94
N TYR A 200 -2.76 14.17 -26.69
CA TYR A 200 -3.99 14.53 -26.01
C TYR A 200 -5.23 14.00 -26.76
N GLU A 201 -5.28 14.19 -28.07
CA GLU A 201 -6.36 13.67 -28.92
C GLU A 201 -6.38 12.14 -28.96
N PHE A 202 -5.19 11.52 -29.04
CA PHE A 202 -5.06 10.07 -28.95
C PHE A 202 -5.63 9.51 -27.64
N LEU A 203 -5.28 10.13 -26.49
CA LEU A 203 -5.83 9.76 -25.19
C LEU A 203 -7.36 9.92 -25.18
N GLN A 204 -7.86 11.08 -25.60
CA GLN A 204 -9.30 11.35 -25.62
C GLN A 204 -10.07 10.31 -26.44
N LYS A 205 -9.59 9.98 -27.64
CA LYS A 205 -10.23 9.00 -28.51
C LYS A 205 -10.25 7.61 -27.87
N LYS A 206 -9.12 7.17 -27.31
CA LYS A 206 -9.01 5.85 -26.67
C LYS A 206 -9.89 5.72 -25.43
N THR A 207 -9.98 6.77 -24.62
CA THR A 207 -10.89 6.79 -23.47
C THR A 207 -12.36 6.65 -23.89
N ARG A 208 -12.77 7.20 -25.04
CA ARG A 208 -14.16 7.05 -25.53
C ARG A 208 -14.48 5.65 -26.07
N GLU A 209 -13.49 4.92 -26.56
CA GLU A 209 -13.68 3.57 -27.12
C GLU A 209 -13.98 2.49 -26.05
N TYR A 210 -13.62 2.72 -24.77
CA TYR A 210 -13.71 1.75 -23.67
C TYR A 210 -14.91 1.95 -22.70
N GLY A 211 -15.98 2.60 -23.16
CA GLY A 211 -17.24 2.77 -22.40
C GLY A 211 -17.63 4.25 -22.24
N GLY A 212 -18.90 4.57 -22.54
CA GLY A 212 -19.44 5.93 -22.71
C GLY A 212 -19.10 6.94 -21.60
N SER A 213 -19.02 8.22 -21.97
CA SER A 213 -18.79 9.48 -21.21
C SER A 213 -17.78 9.54 -20.03
N GLU A 214 -17.28 8.44 -19.47
CA GLU A 214 -16.57 8.39 -18.17
C GLU A 214 -15.48 7.30 -18.05
N ALA A 215 -14.84 6.86 -19.14
CA ALA A 215 -13.79 5.84 -19.00
C ALA A 215 -12.54 6.37 -18.24
N LEU A 216 -11.99 5.52 -17.36
CA LEU A 216 -10.78 5.81 -16.59
C LEU A 216 -9.51 5.53 -17.41
N LEU A 217 -8.47 6.36 -17.24
CA LEU A 217 -7.12 6.08 -17.76
C LEU A 217 -6.57 4.72 -17.29
N SER A 218 -6.97 4.24 -16.11
CA SER A 218 -6.59 2.93 -15.59
C SER A 218 -7.10 1.76 -16.45
N LYS A 219 -8.22 1.91 -17.16
CA LYS A 219 -8.76 0.87 -18.06
C LYS A 219 -7.92 0.68 -19.32
N LEU A 220 -7.07 1.66 -19.66
CA LEU A 220 -6.19 1.60 -20.83
C LEU A 220 -4.87 0.86 -20.53
N ILE A 221 -4.60 0.55 -19.26
CA ILE A 221 -3.36 -0.05 -18.77
C ILE A 221 -3.62 -1.54 -18.49
N TYR A 222 -2.71 -2.39 -18.94
CA TYR A 222 -2.75 -3.82 -18.66
C TYR A 222 -2.43 -4.08 -17.18
N SER A 223 -3.25 -4.91 -16.53
CA SER A 223 -2.98 -5.35 -15.15
C SER A 223 -1.77 -6.28 -15.11
N GLU A 224 -0.75 -5.90 -14.36
CA GLU A 224 0.46 -6.69 -14.16
C GLU A 224 0.53 -7.14 -12.70
N LYS A 225 0.96 -8.39 -12.45
CA LYS A 225 1.16 -8.89 -11.09
C LYS A 225 2.35 -8.18 -10.41
N PHE A 226 3.39 -7.88 -11.19
CA PHE A 226 4.59 -7.16 -10.77
C PHE A 226 4.94 -6.07 -11.80
N PRO A 227 4.32 -4.89 -11.71
CA PRO A 227 4.60 -3.81 -12.64
C PRO A 227 6.02 -3.26 -12.44
N ASN A 228 6.74 -3.01 -13.55
CA ASN A 228 8.01 -2.29 -13.50
C ASN A 228 7.76 -0.79 -13.69
N SER A 229 8.64 0.04 -13.14
CA SER A 229 8.52 1.48 -13.34
C SER A 229 8.76 1.84 -14.80
N LEU A 230 7.95 2.76 -15.33
CA LEU A 230 8.23 3.34 -16.64
C LEU A 230 9.58 4.08 -16.65
N LEU A 231 10.09 4.57 -15.51
CA LEU A 231 11.40 5.23 -15.42
C LEU A 231 12.57 4.24 -15.33
N ASN A 232 12.31 2.93 -15.29
CA ASN A 232 13.38 1.95 -15.41
C ASN A 232 13.93 2.00 -16.85
N ASP A 233 15.04 2.68 -17.03
CA ASP A 233 15.86 2.52 -18.22
C ASP A 233 16.65 1.22 -18.04
N THR A 234 16.28 0.19 -18.80
CA THR A 234 17.10 -1.02 -19.01
C THR A 234 18.14 -0.82 -20.12
N LYS A 235 18.25 0.39 -20.68
CA LYS A 235 19.16 0.68 -21.79
C LYS A 235 19.74 2.07 -21.63
N GLU A 236 20.95 2.15 -21.08
CA GLU A 236 22.02 3.08 -21.45
C GLU A 236 23.12 3.01 -20.37
N GLY A 237 24.17 2.18 -20.57
CA GLY A 237 25.45 2.47 -19.94
C GLY A 237 26.44 1.37 -19.56
N GLU A 238 26.16 0.08 -19.64
CA GLU A 238 27.14 -0.96 -19.27
C GLU A 238 27.34 -1.97 -20.40
N GLU A 239 28.05 -1.56 -21.45
CA GLU A 239 28.79 -2.49 -22.30
C GLU A 239 30.03 -2.94 -21.52
N GLY A 240 29.91 -4.04 -20.79
CA GLY A 240 31.06 -4.76 -20.25
C GLY A 240 30.88 -5.29 -18.85
N GLU A 241 30.15 -6.39 -18.72
CA GLU A 241 30.53 -7.49 -17.81
C GLU A 241 29.89 -8.77 -18.35
N MET A 242 30.72 -9.79 -18.56
CA MET A 242 30.29 -11.10 -19.05
C MET A 242 29.49 -11.75 -17.92
N ALA A 243 28.17 -11.90 -18.09
CA ALA A 243 27.37 -12.73 -17.21
C ALA A 243 27.90 -14.18 -17.30
N ASP A 244 28.15 -14.79 -16.14
CA ASP A 244 28.54 -16.19 -16.04
C ASP A 244 27.41 -17.09 -16.58
N GLU A 245 27.79 -18.11 -17.36
CA GLU A 245 26.91 -18.95 -18.20
C GLU A 245 26.04 -19.99 -17.44
N ASP A 246 25.67 -19.77 -16.18
CA ASP A 246 24.97 -20.79 -15.36
C ASP A 246 23.67 -20.33 -14.67
N ASP A 247 22.99 -19.31 -15.20
CA ASP A 247 21.56 -19.10 -14.89
C ASP A 247 20.70 -19.65 -16.04
N GLU A 248 19.94 -20.71 -15.78
CA GLU A 248 18.82 -21.09 -16.64
C GLU A 248 17.85 -19.90 -16.68
N GLU A 249 17.97 -19.03 -17.68
CA GLU A 249 17.05 -17.90 -17.91
C GLU A 249 15.62 -18.45 -17.93
N GLU A 250 14.87 -18.28 -16.82
CA GLU A 250 13.45 -18.56 -16.79
C GLU A 250 12.78 -17.73 -17.89
N GLU A 251 12.36 -18.40 -18.96
CA GLU A 251 11.82 -17.70 -20.13
C GLU A 251 10.57 -16.89 -19.77
N GLU A 252 10.66 -15.57 -19.82
CA GLU A 252 9.53 -14.68 -19.51
C GLU A 252 8.31 -14.98 -20.40
N GLY A 253 7.19 -15.34 -19.77
CA GLY A 253 5.91 -15.57 -20.43
C GLY A 253 5.23 -14.29 -20.90
N CYS A 254 4.27 -14.41 -21.83
CA CYS A 254 3.48 -13.27 -22.29
C CYS A 254 2.86 -12.48 -21.13
N THR A 255 3.09 -11.16 -21.09
CA THR A 255 2.69 -10.26 -20.00
C THR A 255 1.20 -10.33 -19.65
N LEU A 256 0.34 -10.67 -20.61
CA LEU A 256 -1.12 -10.69 -20.44
C LEU A 256 -1.67 -12.04 -19.98
N CYS A 257 -1.12 -13.15 -20.48
CA CYS A 257 -1.65 -14.49 -20.20
C CYS A 257 -0.71 -15.38 -19.40
N GLN A 258 0.52 -14.90 -19.15
CA GLN A 258 1.60 -15.56 -18.42
C GLN A 258 2.02 -16.92 -19.02
N ARG A 259 1.78 -17.12 -20.32
CA ARG A 259 2.14 -18.36 -21.04
C ARG A 259 3.32 -18.11 -21.98
N THR A 260 4.21 -19.08 -22.07
CA THR A 260 5.40 -19.11 -22.95
C THR A 260 5.15 -19.77 -24.31
N ASN A 261 3.91 -20.22 -24.56
CA ASN A 261 3.56 -20.92 -25.79
C ASN A 261 3.61 -19.99 -27.02
N LYS A 262 3.73 -20.57 -28.23
CA LYS A 262 3.56 -19.85 -29.52
C LYS A 262 4.50 -18.64 -29.75
N ARG A 263 5.80 -18.83 -29.54
CA ARG A 263 6.86 -17.81 -29.74
C ARG A 263 6.84 -17.08 -31.09
N THR A 264 6.48 -17.76 -32.17
CA THR A 264 6.40 -17.16 -33.51
C THR A 264 5.29 -16.10 -33.65
N LYS A 265 4.44 -15.97 -32.64
CA LYS A 265 3.35 -14.98 -32.53
C LYS A 265 3.53 -14.08 -31.29
N THR A 266 4.76 -13.96 -30.79
CA THR A 266 5.12 -13.07 -29.70
C THR A 266 5.81 -11.82 -30.27
N ILE A 267 5.45 -10.66 -29.73
CA ILE A 267 6.07 -9.37 -30.02
C ILE A 267 6.68 -8.81 -28.73
N LEU A 268 7.85 -8.19 -28.83
CA LEU A 268 8.48 -7.49 -27.71
C LEU A 268 8.15 -5.99 -27.80
N CYS A 269 7.92 -5.36 -26.66
CA CYS A 269 7.74 -3.91 -26.60
C CYS A 269 9.07 -3.20 -26.85
N ASP A 270 9.17 -2.31 -27.85
CA ASP A 270 10.39 -1.55 -28.15
C ASP A 270 10.80 -0.53 -27.04
N SER A 271 10.01 -0.41 -25.97
CA SER A 271 10.26 0.49 -24.83
C SER A 271 10.67 -0.25 -23.55
N CYS A 272 10.03 -1.38 -23.23
CA CYS A 272 10.29 -2.13 -22.00
C CYS A 272 10.76 -3.57 -22.24
N ASP A 273 10.94 -3.99 -23.49
CA ASP A 273 11.33 -5.33 -23.95
C ASP A 273 10.44 -6.50 -23.51
N ARG A 274 9.35 -6.25 -22.76
CA ARG A 274 8.45 -7.31 -22.31
C ARG A 274 7.73 -8.03 -23.46
N PRO A 275 7.49 -9.36 -23.33
CA PRO A 275 6.83 -10.16 -24.35
C PRO A 275 5.30 -10.09 -24.29
N PHE A 276 4.67 -10.05 -25.46
CA PHE A 276 3.22 -10.06 -25.65
C PHE A 276 2.83 -10.99 -26.80
N HIS A 277 1.79 -11.80 -26.64
CA HIS A 277 1.18 -12.48 -27.77
C HIS A 277 0.34 -11.50 -28.58
N ILE A 278 0.52 -11.48 -29.90
CA ILE A 278 -0.23 -10.61 -30.81
C ILE A 278 -1.75 -10.78 -30.69
N PHE A 279 -2.21 -11.99 -30.34
CA PHE A 279 -3.64 -12.32 -30.18
C PHE A 279 -4.17 -12.08 -28.76
N CYS A 280 -3.31 -11.82 -27.77
CA CYS A 280 -3.74 -11.43 -26.43
C CYS A 280 -3.96 -9.91 -26.30
N LEU A 281 -3.48 -9.13 -27.27
CA LEU A 281 -3.65 -7.68 -27.29
C LEU A 281 -5.12 -7.29 -27.51
N ASP A 282 -5.48 -6.08 -27.08
CA ASP A 282 -6.78 -5.48 -27.34
C ASP A 282 -6.64 -4.17 -28.15
N PRO A 283 -7.06 -4.15 -29.43
CA PRO A 283 -7.56 -5.28 -30.21
C PRO A 283 -6.44 -6.28 -30.59
N PRO A 284 -6.76 -7.56 -30.86
CA PRO A 284 -5.80 -8.54 -31.36
C PRO A 284 -5.16 -8.10 -32.68
N LEU A 285 -3.86 -8.37 -32.84
CA LEU A 285 -3.13 -8.13 -34.08
C LEU A 285 -3.06 -9.41 -34.93
N ASP A 286 -3.29 -9.27 -36.24
CA ASP A 286 -3.19 -10.37 -37.20
C ASP A 286 -1.73 -10.78 -37.48
N GLU A 287 -0.84 -9.79 -37.55
CA GLU A 287 0.60 -9.97 -37.81
C GLU A 287 1.46 -9.03 -36.97
N VAL A 288 2.74 -9.38 -36.79
CA VAL A 288 3.72 -8.53 -36.11
C VAL A 288 3.98 -7.27 -36.97
N PRO A 289 3.79 -6.05 -36.44
CA PRO A 289 4.00 -4.82 -37.19
C PRO A 289 5.45 -4.65 -37.70
N LYS A 290 5.61 -4.08 -38.90
CA LYS A 290 6.93 -3.83 -39.53
C LYS A 290 7.68 -2.61 -39.00
N GLY A 291 7.13 -1.90 -38.01
CA GLY A 291 7.71 -0.71 -37.40
C GLY A 291 7.70 -0.86 -35.89
N LYS A 292 8.22 0.14 -35.17
CA LYS A 292 8.30 0.04 -33.71
C LYS A 292 6.92 -0.11 -33.08
N TRP A 293 6.77 -1.11 -32.21
CA TRP A 293 5.57 -1.37 -31.43
C TRP A 293 5.85 -1.09 -29.96
N VAL A 294 4.96 -0.33 -29.34
CA VAL A 294 5.05 0.02 -27.92
C VAL A 294 3.75 -0.39 -27.25
N CYS A 295 3.85 -1.04 -26.10
CA CYS A 295 2.69 -1.53 -25.37
C CYS A 295 1.90 -0.39 -24.71
N ASN A 296 0.64 -0.68 -24.34
CA ASN A 296 -0.23 0.28 -23.68
C ASN A 296 0.37 0.82 -22.37
N ASN A 297 1.00 -0.04 -21.57
CA ASN A 297 1.63 0.37 -20.29
C ASN A 297 2.73 1.42 -20.48
N CYS A 298 3.48 1.34 -21.60
CA CYS A 298 4.53 2.31 -21.93
C CYS A 298 3.99 3.59 -22.59
N ILE A 299 2.88 3.51 -23.34
CA ILE A 299 2.27 4.68 -24.00
C ILE A 299 1.44 5.51 -23.02
N PHE A 300 0.59 4.87 -22.22
CA PHE A 300 -0.28 5.55 -21.27
C PHE A 300 0.41 5.80 -19.92
N GLY A 301 1.42 4.98 -19.60
CA GLY A 301 2.12 4.98 -18.32
C GLY A 301 1.32 4.30 -17.21
N ASN A 302 1.82 3.18 -16.69
CA ASN A 302 1.21 2.47 -15.56
C ASN A 302 1.28 3.24 -14.23
N GLY A 303 2.04 4.34 -14.18
CA GLY A 303 2.25 5.17 -12.99
C GLY A 303 3.20 4.55 -11.95
N TYR A 304 3.62 3.30 -12.16
CA TYR A 304 4.33 2.53 -11.15
C TYR A 304 5.76 3.03 -10.97
N TYR A 305 6.21 3.03 -9.73
CA TYR A 305 7.58 3.31 -9.36
C TYR A 305 8.05 2.22 -8.39
N GLY A 306 9.25 1.71 -8.60
CA GLY A 306 9.85 0.68 -7.78
C GLY A 306 11.32 0.97 -7.57
N PHE A 307 11.85 0.57 -6.42
CA PHE A 307 13.28 0.71 -6.13
C PHE A 307 14.04 -0.45 -6.78
N LYS A 308 15.19 -0.15 -7.38
CA LYS A 308 16.09 -1.18 -7.91
C LYS A 308 16.92 -1.74 -6.77
N GLU A 309 17.20 -3.04 -6.79
CA GLU A 309 18.17 -3.67 -5.91
C GLU A 309 19.45 -3.93 -6.71
N GLU A 310 20.61 -3.75 -6.08
CA GLU A 310 21.88 -4.25 -6.62
C GLU A 310 21.96 -5.76 -6.37
N ASP A 311 22.50 -6.51 -7.33
CA ASP A 311 22.70 -7.96 -7.20
C ASP A 311 23.76 -8.30 -6.15
N ARG A 312 24.61 -7.32 -5.82
CA ARG A 312 25.69 -7.46 -4.85
C ARG A 312 25.21 -7.36 -3.40
N PHE A 313 25.64 -8.32 -2.60
CA PHE A 313 25.51 -8.28 -1.15
C PHE A 313 26.63 -7.45 -0.49
N TYR A 314 26.25 -6.66 0.50
CA TYR A 314 27.16 -5.86 1.32
C TYR A 314 27.16 -6.37 2.76
N SER A 315 28.35 -6.37 3.38
CA SER A 315 28.45 -6.42 4.84
C SER A 315 28.22 -5.02 5.42
N ARG A 316 27.80 -4.96 6.69
CA ARG A 316 27.60 -3.70 7.40
C ARG A 316 28.85 -2.82 7.40
N THR A 317 30.02 -3.43 7.61
CA THR A 317 31.29 -2.70 7.64
C THR A 317 31.66 -2.12 6.27
N ALA A 318 31.48 -2.90 5.20
CA ALA A 318 31.74 -2.43 3.84
C ALA A 318 30.81 -1.26 3.46
N PHE A 319 29.53 -1.37 3.80
CA PHE A 319 28.55 -0.32 3.54
C PHE A 319 28.83 0.96 4.34
N LYS A 320 29.29 0.82 5.59
CA LYS A 320 29.69 1.95 6.45
C LYS A 320 30.87 2.72 5.86
N GLU A 321 31.88 2.04 5.35
CA GLU A 321 33.03 2.70 4.71
C GLU A 321 32.60 3.42 3.42
N MET A 322 31.75 2.79 2.60
CA MET A 322 31.18 3.43 1.40
C MET A 322 30.42 4.72 1.75
N CYS A 323 29.63 4.73 2.82
CA CYS A 323 28.93 5.93 3.26
C CYS A 323 29.91 7.03 3.70
N ARG A 324 31.00 6.65 4.38
CA ARG A 324 32.03 7.59 4.83
C ARG A 324 32.76 8.24 3.66
N GLU A 325 33.11 7.46 2.64
CA GLU A 325 33.73 7.96 1.41
C GLU A 325 32.79 8.93 0.66
N TYR A 326 31.51 8.56 0.55
CA TYR A 326 30.49 9.41 -0.07
C TYR A 326 30.37 10.76 0.63
N ASP A 327 30.37 10.77 1.96
CA ASP A 327 30.29 11.98 2.77
C ASP A 327 31.55 12.84 2.66
N ALA A 328 32.74 12.22 2.69
CA ALA A 328 34.01 12.92 2.56
C ALA A 328 34.17 13.62 1.19
N GLU A 329 33.62 13.05 0.12
CA GLU A 329 33.66 13.64 -1.22
C GLU A 329 32.68 14.80 -1.39
N ARG A 330 31.49 14.72 -0.76
CA ARG A 330 30.36 15.61 -1.05
C ARG A 330 30.08 16.66 0.01
N TRP A 331 30.58 16.48 1.23
CA TRP A 331 30.41 17.47 2.29
C TRP A 331 31.50 18.55 2.19
N PRO A 332 31.13 19.81 1.91
CA PRO A 332 32.09 20.81 1.46
C PRO A 332 33.02 21.34 2.56
N ASP A 333 32.56 21.50 3.81
CA ASP A 333 33.39 21.97 4.95
C ASP A 333 32.68 21.77 6.32
N GLY A 334 33.46 21.62 7.39
CA GLY A 334 32.97 21.51 8.78
C GLY A 334 32.35 20.16 9.15
N ASP A 335 31.90 20.00 10.39
CA ASP A 335 31.18 18.78 10.80
C ASP A 335 29.74 18.82 10.26
N LYS A 336 29.38 17.80 9.48
CA LYS A 336 28.04 17.57 8.92
C LYS A 336 26.98 17.53 10.03
N LEU A 337 27.31 16.92 11.17
CA LEU A 337 26.36 16.71 12.26
C LEU A 337 26.11 17.98 13.08
N GLU A 338 27.01 18.97 13.02
CA GLU A 338 26.78 20.30 13.60
C GLU A 338 25.83 21.16 12.74
N ASN A 339 25.57 20.77 11.48
CA ASN A 339 24.87 21.58 10.49
C ASN A 339 23.70 20.85 9.81
N LEU A 340 22.88 20.13 10.58
CA LEU A 340 21.74 19.35 10.06
C LEU A 340 20.71 20.18 9.28
N GLU A 341 20.57 21.47 9.55
CA GLU A 341 19.69 22.38 8.78
C GLU A 341 20.17 22.58 7.33
N ILE A 342 21.49 22.66 7.13
CA ILE A 342 22.09 22.76 5.79
C ILE A 342 21.88 21.44 5.05
N LEU A 343 22.08 20.31 5.73
CA LEU A 343 21.86 18.99 5.16
C LEU A 343 20.40 18.78 4.74
N GLU A 344 19.45 19.20 5.57
CA GLU A 344 18.02 19.19 5.25
C GLU A 344 17.68 20.05 4.02
N LYS A 345 18.30 21.23 3.92
CA LYS A 345 18.16 22.08 2.72
C LYS A 345 18.68 21.37 1.47
N MET A 346 19.88 20.82 1.54
CA MET A 346 20.49 20.09 0.42
C MET A 346 19.64 18.89 0.00
N PHE A 347 19.06 18.19 0.96
CA PHE A 347 18.15 17.08 0.71
C PHE A 347 16.93 17.53 -0.10
N TRP A 348 16.19 18.54 0.36
CA TRP A 348 15.01 19.03 -0.35
C TRP A 348 15.36 19.66 -1.70
N ASP A 349 16.49 20.36 -1.81
CA ASP A 349 16.99 20.88 -3.09
C ASP A 349 17.22 19.75 -4.11
N LYS A 350 17.75 18.59 -3.66
CA LYS A 350 17.93 17.40 -4.52
C LYS A 350 16.61 16.74 -4.92
N VAL A 351 15.62 16.70 -4.02
CA VAL A 351 14.28 16.17 -4.31
C VAL A 351 13.55 17.04 -5.33
N GLU A 352 13.72 18.36 -5.26
CA GLU A 352 13.04 19.32 -6.16
C GLU A 352 13.70 19.42 -7.55
N GLN A 353 15.01 19.16 -7.66
CA GLN A 353 15.72 19.14 -8.94
C GLN A 353 15.13 18.08 -9.89
N ILE A 354 14.93 18.46 -11.16
CA ILE A 354 14.39 17.55 -12.19
C ILE A 354 15.49 16.79 -12.94
N ASP A 355 16.70 17.35 -13.02
CA ASP A 355 17.80 16.78 -13.77
C ASP A 355 18.30 15.48 -13.12
N ARG A 356 18.86 14.58 -13.94
CA ARG A 356 19.28 13.24 -13.51
C ARG A 356 20.29 13.34 -12.35
N SER A 357 19.95 12.72 -11.22
CA SER A 357 20.81 12.66 -10.03
C SER A 357 21.41 11.25 -9.86
N SER A 358 22.60 11.18 -9.28
CA SER A 358 23.20 9.90 -8.88
C SER A 358 22.29 9.19 -7.88
N PRO A 359 22.12 7.86 -7.99
CA PRO A 359 21.29 7.12 -7.05
C PRO A 359 21.92 7.13 -5.65
N ILE A 360 21.05 7.13 -4.64
CA ILE A 360 21.38 6.95 -3.24
C ILE A 360 21.20 5.47 -2.88
N ARG A 361 22.16 4.92 -2.13
CA ARG A 361 22.21 3.52 -1.72
C ARG A 361 21.72 3.35 -0.30
N TYR A 362 20.86 2.36 -0.03
CA TYR A 362 20.36 2.11 1.32
C TYR A 362 19.92 0.66 1.50
N GLY A 363 19.83 0.20 2.75
CA GLY A 363 19.22 -1.08 3.12
C GLY A 363 17.85 -0.85 3.75
N ALA A 364 16.82 -1.54 3.27
CA ALA A 364 15.47 -1.47 3.82
C ALA A 364 14.76 -2.81 3.72
N ASP A 365 13.81 -3.03 4.63
CA ASP A 365 13.00 -4.25 4.75
C ASP A 365 13.88 -5.50 4.79
N ILE A 366 15.04 -5.40 5.45
CA ILE A 366 15.99 -6.50 5.58
C ILE A 366 15.40 -7.47 6.60
N HIS A 367 15.08 -8.68 6.12
CA HIS A 367 14.51 -9.74 6.92
C HIS A 367 15.29 -11.05 6.68
N ASN A 368 16.36 -11.23 7.44
CA ASN A 368 17.17 -12.45 7.40
C ASN A 368 16.67 -13.43 8.49
N ALA A 369 16.70 -14.73 8.19
CA ALA A 369 16.19 -15.77 9.08
C ALA A 369 17.25 -16.41 10.02
N GLY A 370 18.50 -15.92 9.99
CA GLY A 370 19.62 -16.49 10.74
C GLY A 370 19.80 -15.95 12.17
N PRO A 371 20.42 -16.72 13.09
CA PRO A 371 20.78 -16.24 14.41
C PRO A 371 21.70 -15.01 14.34
N GLY A 372 21.25 -13.90 14.92
CA GLY A 372 22.00 -12.63 14.89
C GLY A 372 21.88 -11.86 13.57
N GLU A 373 20.90 -12.19 12.72
CA GLU A 373 20.64 -11.47 11.48
C GLU A 373 19.24 -10.84 11.40
N MET A 374 18.27 -11.38 12.15
CA MET A 374 16.87 -10.96 12.12
C MET A 374 16.61 -9.60 12.80
N THR A 375 17.37 -9.28 13.86
CA THR A 375 17.14 -8.10 14.71
C THR A 375 18.47 -7.56 15.22
N GLY A 376 18.54 -6.25 15.43
CA GLY A 376 19.67 -5.61 16.12
C GLY A 376 19.56 -5.71 17.63
N PHE A 377 18.39 -6.07 18.18
CA PHE A 377 18.22 -6.24 19.62
C PHE A 377 18.81 -7.57 20.13
N PRO A 378 19.16 -7.64 21.43
CA PRO A 378 19.55 -8.87 22.08
C PRO A 378 18.52 -10.00 21.92
N THR A 379 18.99 -11.20 21.56
CA THR A 379 18.18 -12.42 21.48
C THR A 379 18.86 -13.59 22.19
N ALA A 380 18.08 -14.61 22.59
CA ALA A 380 18.67 -15.83 23.17
C ALA A 380 19.40 -16.69 22.12
N GLN A 381 19.04 -16.54 20.83
CA GLN A 381 19.55 -17.35 19.72
C GLN A 381 20.99 -17.01 19.36
N TYR A 382 21.37 -15.74 19.49
CA TYR A 382 22.72 -15.28 19.20
C TYR A 382 23.18 -14.31 20.28
N VAL A 383 24.31 -14.63 20.91
CA VAL A 383 24.99 -13.77 21.88
C VAL A 383 26.36 -13.44 21.32
N PRO A 384 26.70 -12.15 21.10
CA PRO A 384 28.00 -11.77 20.59
C PRO A 384 29.15 -12.37 21.42
N PRO A 385 30.22 -12.92 20.79
CA PRO A 385 31.32 -13.56 21.53
C PRO A 385 31.96 -12.66 22.59
N ALA A 386 32.04 -11.35 22.34
CA ALA A 386 32.57 -10.37 23.29
C ALA A 386 31.74 -10.27 24.58
N ILE A 387 30.43 -10.49 24.51
CA ILE A 387 29.50 -10.44 25.65
C ILE A 387 29.49 -11.79 26.37
N LYS A 388 29.55 -12.91 25.63
CA LYS A 388 29.50 -14.27 26.18
C LYS A 388 30.61 -14.55 27.20
N ASN A 389 31.76 -13.89 27.06
CA ASN A 389 32.93 -14.09 27.91
C ASN A 389 32.94 -13.21 29.17
N ASP A 390 32.00 -12.27 29.31
CA ASP A 390 31.87 -11.39 30.48
C ASP A 390 30.56 -11.72 31.22
N GLU A 391 30.67 -12.27 32.43
CA GLU A 391 29.52 -12.71 33.23
C GLU A 391 28.54 -11.56 33.55
N HIS A 392 29.06 -10.35 33.80
CA HIS A 392 28.22 -9.19 34.11
C HIS A 392 27.50 -8.70 32.86
N ALA A 393 28.23 -8.56 31.75
CA ALA A 393 27.65 -8.16 30.46
C ALA A 393 26.63 -9.19 29.97
N TYR A 394 26.90 -10.48 30.14
CA TYR A 394 25.98 -11.56 29.79
C TYR A 394 24.68 -11.49 30.59
N LYS A 395 24.75 -11.26 31.91
CA LYS A 395 23.56 -11.09 32.75
C LYS A 395 22.73 -9.88 32.34
N GLN A 396 23.37 -8.75 32.03
CA GLN A 396 22.69 -7.56 31.54
C GLN A 396 22.05 -7.80 30.16
N TYR A 397 22.75 -8.48 29.27
CA TYR A 397 22.28 -8.88 27.95
C TYR A 397 21.00 -9.71 28.03
N LEU A 398 20.96 -10.72 28.91
CA LEU A 398 19.76 -11.54 29.15
C LEU A 398 18.57 -10.72 29.69
N GLY A 399 18.84 -9.62 30.40
CA GLY A 399 17.80 -8.66 30.80
C GLY A 399 17.12 -8.02 29.59
N TYR A 400 17.90 -7.57 28.60
CA TYR A 400 17.37 -6.96 27.38
C TYR A 400 16.64 -7.96 26.47
N VAL A 401 17.04 -9.24 26.46
CA VAL A 401 16.33 -10.29 25.71
C VAL A 401 14.85 -10.38 26.10
N ARG A 402 14.54 -10.20 27.39
CA ARG A 402 13.17 -10.33 27.92
C ARG A 402 12.43 -9.00 28.07
N HIS A 403 13.11 -7.88 27.83
CA HIS A 403 12.56 -6.56 28.10
C HIS A 403 11.42 -6.25 27.11
N PRO A 404 10.26 -5.71 27.54
CA PRO A 404 9.10 -5.46 26.66
C PRO A 404 9.35 -4.44 25.54
N MET A 405 10.23 -3.47 25.76
CA MET A 405 10.68 -2.51 24.72
C MET A 405 11.71 -3.06 23.73
N ASN A 406 12.18 -4.30 23.88
CA ASN A 406 12.86 -4.98 22.78
C ASN A 406 11.85 -5.17 21.64
N LEU A 407 12.16 -4.71 20.42
CA LEU A 407 11.18 -4.68 19.33
C LEU A 407 10.70 -6.08 18.91
N VAL A 408 11.44 -7.15 19.22
CA VAL A 408 10.95 -8.53 19.04
C VAL A 408 9.79 -8.85 19.99
N ASN A 409 9.78 -8.26 21.20
CA ASN A 409 8.78 -8.52 22.23
C ASN A 409 7.61 -7.53 22.19
N LEU A 410 7.82 -6.31 21.67
CA LEU A 410 6.85 -5.22 21.72
C LEU A 410 5.48 -5.57 21.10
N PRO A 411 5.38 -6.24 19.93
CA PRO A 411 4.09 -6.67 19.36
C PRO A 411 3.34 -7.67 20.24
N SER A 412 4.07 -8.38 21.10
CA SER A 412 3.56 -9.35 22.06
C SER A 412 3.46 -8.82 23.49
N ALA A 413 3.75 -7.53 23.70
CA ALA A 413 3.67 -6.93 25.02
C ALA A 413 2.23 -6.94 25.54
N LYS A 414 2.08 -7.06 26.87
CA LYS A 414 0.77 -7.12 27.53
C LYS A 414 -0.08 -5.92 27.13
N GLY A 415 -1.25 -6.20 26.54
CA GLY A 415 -2.20 -5.19 26.05
C GLY A 415 -2.15 -4.94 24.54
N SER A 416 -1.15 -5.46 23.83
CA SER A 416 -1.17 -5.45 22.35
C SER A 416 -2.05 -6.57 21.79
N LEU A 417 -2.83 -6.24 20.77
CA LEU A 417 -3.78 -7.12 20.09
C LEU A 417 -3.12 -7.97 19.00
N LEU A 418 -1.92 -7.61 18.53
CA LEU A 418 -1.23 -8.42 17.52
C LEU A 418 -0.86 -9.81 18.05
N SER A 419 -0.56 -9.91 19.36
CA SER A 419 -0.33 -11.19 20.04
C SER A 419 -1.53 -12.15 19.98
N VAL A 420 -2.74 -11.61 19.92
CA VAL A 420 -4.00 -12.37 19.94
C VAL A 420 -4.24 -13.06 18.60
N PHE A 421 -3.69 -12.51 17.52
CA PHE A 421 -3.82 -13.08 16.18
C PHE A 421 -3.11 -14.43 16.05
N GLY A 422 -2.07 -14.69 16.86
CA GLY A 422 -1.33 -15.94 16.85
C GLY A 422 -0.52 -16.21 15.56
N LYS A 423 -0.66 -15.38 14.51
CA LYS A 423 0.15 -15.47 13.28
C LYS A 423 1.30 -14.48 13.32
N LYS A 424 2.46 -14.91 12.79
CA LYS A 424 3.60 -14.04 12.56
C LYS A 424 3.45 -13.36 11.22
N ILE A 425 2.99 -12.12 11.24
CA ILE A 425 2.93 -11.28 10.06
C ILE A 425 4.29 -10.60 9.90
N SER A 426 5.03 -10.94 8.84
CA SER A 426 6.32 -10.30 8.52
C SER A 426 6.12 -8.79 8.32
N GLY A 427 7.01 -7.98 8.90
CA GLY A 427 6.95 -6.51 8.84
C GLY A 427 6.03 -5.87 9.88
N MET A 428 5.06 -6.62 10.41
CA MET A 428 4.19 -6.11 11.49
C MET A 428 4.57 -6.65 12.87
N THR A 429 4.69 -7.97 12.99
CA THR A 429 5.00 -8.64 14.27
C THR A 429 6.45 -9.09 14.38
N VAL A 430 7.16 -9.09 13.26
CA VAL A 430 8.59 -9.37 13.18
C VAL A 430 9.30 -8.10 12.75
N PRO A 431 10.29 -7.60 13.51
CA PRO A 431 10.96 -6.35 13.18
C PRO A 431 11.67 -6.37 11.82
N TRP A 432 11.74 -5.21 11.19
CA TRP A 432 12.51 -4.97 9.97
C TRP A 432 13.71 -4.07 10.25
N ILE A 433 14.84 -4.40 9.63
CA ILE A 433 16.09 -3.65 9.73
C ILE A 433 16.19 -2.62 8.59
N TYR A 434 16.62 -1.41 8.93
CA TYR A 434 16.86 -0.30 8.01
C TYR A 434 18.26 0.28 8.21
N ILE A 435 19.09 0.20 7.17
CA ILE A 435 20.45 0.70 7.14
C ILE A 435 20.49 1.94 6.24
N GLY A 436 20.64 3.10 6.86
CA GLY A 436 20.65 4.39 6.16
C GLY A 436 22.03 4.76 5.65
N SER A 437 22.04 5.55 4.58
CA SER A 437 23.17 6.40 4.14
C SER A 437 22.73 7.87 4.12
N THR A 438 23.67 8.80 3.89
CA THR A 438 23.32 10.21 3.67
C THR A 438 22.30 10.38 2.55
N PHE A 439 21.20 11.08 2.86
CA PHE A 439 20.04 11.32 1.99
C PHE A 439 19.17 10.11 1.65
N SER A 440 19.46 8.91 2.18
CA SER A 440 18.54 7.79 2.03
C SER A 440 17.20 8.11 2.72
N THR A 441 16.09 7.79 2.06
CA THR A 441 14.78 8.36 2.40
C THR A 441 13.67 7.32 2.40
N PHE A 442 12.71 7.51 3.31
CA PHE A 442 11.40 6.88 3.30
C PHE A 442 10.34 7.94 3.01
N CYS A 443 9.44 7.64 2.07
CA CYS A 443 8.45 8.59 1.59
C CYS A 443 7.24 8.69 2.53
N TRP A 444 6.33 9.62 2.23
CA TRP A 444 5.08 9.76 2.97
C TRP A 444 4.26 8.48 2.87
N HIS A 445 3.90 7.92 4.03
CA HIS A 445 3.06 6.74 4.13
C HIS A 445 2.32 6.68 5.48
N LEU A 446 1.34 5.79 5.54
CA LEU A 446 0.66 5.36 6.77
C LEU A 446 1.04 3.91 7.04
N GLU A 447 1.06 3.54 8.32
CA GLU A 447 1.24 2.15 8.74
C GLU A 447 0.09 1.26 8.28
N ASP A 448 0.39 -0.02 8.09
CA ASP A 448 -0.61 -1.01 7.68
C ASP A 448 -1.73 -1.12 8.73
N GLN A 449 -2.97 -1.10 8.21
CA GLN A 449 -4.21 -1.00 8.99
C GLN A 449 -4.18 0.09 10.08
N TYR A 450 -3.43 1.17 9.82
CA TYR A 450 -3.22 2.30 10.73
C TYR A 450 -2.73 1.88 12.11
N THR A 451 -1.98 0.78 12.21
CA THR A 451 -1.33 0.36 13.46
C THR A 451 -0.32 1.40 13.95
N LEU A 452 0.14 1.25 15.19
CA LEU A 452 1.27 2.05 15.66
C LEU A 452 2.57 1.41 15.14
N SER A 453 3.62 2.22 15.01
CA SER A 453 4.98 1.72 14.80
C SER A 453 5.94 2.28 15.83
N ALA A 454 6.93 1.47 16.17
CA ALA A 454 8.06 1.87 16.99
C ALA A 454 9.33 1.69 16.18
N ASN A 455 10.09 2.77 15.98
CA ASN A 455 11.40 2.75 15.35
C ASN A 455 12.48 3.02 16.41
N TYR A 456 13.45 2.13 16.56
CA TYR A 456 14.63 2.31 17.40
C TYR A 456 15.88 2.49 16.55
N GLN A 457 16.69 3.50 16.88
CA GLN A 457 17.98 3.70 16.24
C GLN A 457 19.10 3.11 17.12
N HIS A 458 19.75 2.05 16.64
CA HIS A 458 20.81 1.36 17.38
C HIS A 458 22.13 2.15 17.38
N GLU A 459 22.54 2.67 16.22
CA GLU A 459 23.82 3.37 16.06
C GLU A 459 23.83 4.33 14.86
N GLY A 460 24.90 5.12 14.75
CA GLY A 460 25.22 5.96 13.60
C GLY A 460 24.65 7.38 13.65
N ASP A 461 24.56 8.00 12.49
CA ASP A 461 24.17 9.40 12.33
C ASP A 461 22.64 9.59 12.50
N PRO A 462 22.19 10.77 12.95
CA PRO A 462 20.76 11.01 13.21
C PRO A 462 19.83 10.77 12.02
N LYS A 463 18.59 10.37 12.32
CA LYS A 463 17.49 10.27 11.34
C LYS A 463 16.53 11.44 11.52
N ILE A 464 16.18 12.11 10.42
CA ILE A 464 15.25 13.24 10.40
C ILE A 464 13.87 12.72 10.01
N TRP A 465 12.85 13.07 10.78
CA TRP A 465 11.46 12.65 10.58
C TRP A 465 10.54 13.86 10.39
N TYR A 466 9.48 13.64 9.63
CA TYR A 466 8.35 14.56 9.49
C TYR A 466 7.06 13.81 9.76
N SER A 467 6.12 14.43 10.47
CA SER A 467 4.78 13.88 10.71
C SER A 467 3.68 14.83 10.32
N ILE A 468 2.60 14.26 9.80
CA ILE A 468 1.31 14.90 9.56
C ILE A 468 0.28 14.11 10.40
N PRO A 469 -0.34 14.73 11.41
CA PRO A 469 -1.32 14.05 12.25
C PRO A 469 -2.62 13.77 11.50
N GLU A 470 -3.43 12.87 12.05
CA GLU A 470 -4.75 12.50 11.51
C GLU A 470 -5.59 13.71 11.08
N SER A 471 -5.62 14.76 11.90
CA SER A 471 -6.42 15.98 11.65
C SER A 471 -6.12 16.71 10.33
N SER A 472 -4.99 16.39 9.69
CA SER A 472 -4.59 16.95 8.39
C SER A 472 -4.48 15.91 7.27
N CYS A 473 -4.75 14.63 7.53
CA CYS A 473 -4.67 13.56 6.53
C CYS A 473 -5.58 13.83 5.32
N GLU A 474 -6.85 14.17 5.53
CA GLU A 474 -7.77 14.49 4.41
C GLU A 474 -7.32 15.70 3.58
N LYS A 475 -6.66 16.68 4.21
CA LYS A 475 -6.10 17.85 3.50
C LYS A 475 -4.88 17.43 2.68
N PHE A 476 -4.02 16.59 3.25
CA PHE A 476 -2.84 16.06 2.57
C PHE A 476 -3.23 15.17 1.39
N ASP A 477 -4.16 14.23 1.56
CA ASP A 477 -4.64 13.39 0.48
C ASP A 477 -5.26 14.22 -0.66
N ARG A 478 -6.01 15.27 -0.32
CA ARG A 478 -6.55 16.21 -1.31
C ARG A 478 -5.44 16.95 -2.04
N LEU A 479 -4.45 17.47 -1.33
CA LEU A 479 -3.30 18.14 -1.95
C LEU A 479 -2.58 17.20 -2.91
N MET A 480 -2.35 15.94 -2.53
CA MET A 480 -1.68 14.95 -3.36
C MET A 480 -2.49 14.63 -4.62
N ARG A 481 -3.80 14.36 -4.47
CA ARG A 481 -4.73 14.13 -5.58
C ARG A 481 -4.84 15.33 -6.51
N ASP A 482 -4.92 16.54 -5.96
CA ASP A 482 -4.94 17.77 -6.73
C ASP A 482 -3.59 18.00 -7.43
N THR A 483 -2.47 17.59 -6.85
CA THR A 483 -1.13 17.82 -7.44
C THR A 483 -0.87 16.95 -8.67
N ALA A 484 -1.25 15.67 -8.64
CA ALA A 484 -1.05 14.72 -9.73
C ALA A 484 -2.30 13.86 -10.00
N PRO A 485 -3.41 14.44 -10.50
CA PRO A 485 -4.69 13.75 -10.60
C PRO A 485 -4.66 12.56 -11.58
N ASP A 486 -3.87 12.64 -12.65
CA ASP A 486 -3.72 11.53 -13.60
C ASP A 486 -3.01 10.32 -12.96
N LEU A 487 -2.04 10.57 -12.08
CA LEU A 487 -1.30 9.52 -11.38
C LEU A 487 -2.21 8.77 -10.41
N PHE A 488 -3.04 9.48 -9.64
CA PHE A 488 -4.03 8.87 -8.74
C PHE A 488 -5.16 8.15 -9.48
N GLN A 489 -5.51 8.58 -10.69
CA GLN A 489 -6.47 7.85 -11.53
C GLN A 489 -5.88 6.53 -12.06
N LYS A 490 -4.58 6.50 -12.32
CA LYS A 490 -3.84 5.30 -12.74
C LYS A 490 -3.57 4.37 -11.55
N GLN A 491 -3.26 4.95 -10.39
CA GLN A 491 -2.88 4.25 -9.16
C GLN A 491 -3.58 4.86 -7.93
N PRO A 492 -4.81 4.41 -7.61
CA PRO A 492 -5.55 4.93 -6.46
C PRO A 492 -4.86 4.68 -5.12
N ASP A 493 -4.01 3.66 -5.03
CA ASP A 493 -3.26 3.24 -3.86
C ASP A 493 -1.87 3.89 -3.72
N LEU A 494 -1.52 4.86 -4.58
CA LEU A 494 -0.19 5.50 -4.62
C LEU A 494 0.38 5.93 -3.25
N LEU A 495 -0.47 6.46 -2.36
CA LEU A 495 -0.06 6.91 -1.02
C LEU A 495 0.28 5.77 -0.06
N HIS A 496 -0.10 4.54 -0.40
CA HIS A 496 0.25 3.33 0.34
C HIS A 496 1.54 2.67 -0.18
N GLN A 497 2.02 3.06 -1.36
CA GLN A 497 3.16 2.41 -2.01
C GLN A 497 4.53 2.95 -1.55
N LEU A 498 4.59 3.86 -0.57
CA LEU A 498 5.88 4.34 0.00
C LEU A 498 6.82 5.03 -1.02
N VAL A 499 6.28 5.55 -2.13
CA VAL A 499 7.10 6.06 -3.23
C VAL A 499 7.14 7.58 -3.36
N THR A 500 6.26 8.34 -2.70
CA THR A 500 6.04 9.75 -3.11
C THR A 500 6.39 10.79 -2.02
N LEU A 501 7.12 11.83 -2.42
CA LEU A 501 7.47 12.98 -1.59
C LEU A 501 6.85 14.29 -2.10
N ILE A 502 6.52 15.12 -1.12
CA ILE A 502 6.32 16.56 -1.28
C ILE A 502 6.96 17.22 -0.06
N ALA A 503 7.71 18.30 -0.27
CA ALA A 503 8.35 19.01 0.82
C ALA A 503 7.29 19.64 1.73
N PRO A 504 7.39 19.50 3.08
CA PRO A 504 6.56 20.25 4.02
C PRO A 504 6.64 21.78 3.81
N TYR A 505 7.72 22.23 3.20
CA TYR A 505 8.01 23.64 2.93
C TYR A 505 7.40 24.15 1.63
N ASP A 506 6.85 23.27 0.78
CA ASP A 506 6.20 23.62 -0.48
C ASP A 506 5.07 24.62 -0.23
N LYS A 507 4.94 25.60 -1.12
CA LYS A 507 3.92 26.65 -1.03
C LYS A 507 2.51 26.06 -0.95
N ARG A 508 2.20 25.04 -1.75
CA ARG A 508 0.88 24.39 -1.79
C ARG A 508 0.57 23.66 -0.50
N PHE A 509 1.58 23.09 0.14
CA PHE A 509 1.46 22.45 1.45
C PHE A 509 1.00 23.46 2.51
N ARG A 510 1.61 24.65 2.52
CA ARG A 510 1.24 25.74 3.43
C ARG A 510 -0.14 26.34 3.12
N GLU A 511 -0.45 26.56 1.85
CA GLU A 511 -1.75 27.09 1.41
C GLU A 511 -2.90 26.13 1.76
N ALA A 512 -2.65 24.81 1.72
CA ALA A 512 -3.59 23.79 2.15
C ALA A 512 -3.79 23.72 3.68
N LYS A 513 -3.00 24.46 4.47
CA LYS A 513 -3.06 24.50 5.95
C LYS A 513 -2.96 23.10 6.57
N ILE A 514 -1.98 22.34 6.10
CA ILE A 514 -1.63 21.01 6.61
C ILE A 514 -0.67 21.21 7.80
N SER A 515 -1.03 20.65 8.95
CA SER A 515 -0.12 20.62 10.11
C SER A 515 0.99 19.62 9.84
N CYS A 516 2.24 20.03 10.05
CA CYS A 516 3.41 19.16 9.93
C CYS A 516 4.42 19.47 11.02
N PHE A 517 5.01 18.43 11.59
CA PHE A 517 6.01 18.51 12.66
C PHE A 517 7.30 17.80 12.26
N LYS A 518 8.37 18.02 13.02
CA LYS A 518 9.70 17.47 12.78
C LYS A 518 10.23 16.70 13.99
N ALA A 519 11.04 15.67 13.76
CA ALA A 519 11.87 15.05 14.79
C ALA A 519 13.30 14.84 14.28
N ILE A 520 14.26 14.85 15.20
CA ILE A 520 15.61 14.36 14.96
C ILE A 520 15.82 13.25 15.98
N GLN A 521 15.97 12.03 15.46
CA GLN A 521 16.22 10.81 16.22
C GLN A 521 17.73 10.57 16.27
N TYR A 522 18.24 10.38 17.48
CA TYR A 522 19.64 10.03 17.75
C TYR A 522 19.75 8.55 18.16
N PRO A 523 20.96 7.96 18.13
CA PRO A 523 21.18 6.62 18.65
C PRO A 523 20.68 6.44 20.08
N GLY A 524 19.99 5.32 20.31
CA GLY A 524 19.37 4.98 21.58
C GLY A 524 17.96 5.52 21.78
N GLU A 525 17.41 6.30 20.84
CA GLU A 525 16.06 6.89 20.94
C GLU A 525 15.03 6.12 20.11
N TYR A 526 13.77 6.15 20.57
CA TYR A 526 12.62 5.66 19.81
C TYR A 526 11.84 6.81 19.15
N ILE A 527 11.31 6.55 17.96
CA ILE A 527 10.17 7.29 17.40
C ILE A 527 8.96 6.38 17.44
N ILE A 528 7.88 6.85 18.08
CA ILE A 528 6.60 6.15 18.12
C ILE A 528 5.61 6.90 17.22
N THR A 529 5.12 6.21 16.21
CA THR A 529 4.10 6.71 15.28
C THR A 529 2.72 6.25 15.72
N PHE A 530 1.79 7.20 15.85
CA PHE A 530 0.40 6.91 16.23
C PHE A 530 -0.46 6.56 15.01
N PRO A 531 -1.66 5.99 15.23
CA PRO A 531 -2.55 5.62 14.14
C PRO A 531 -2.85 6.79 13.21
N LYS A 532 -2.93 6.48 11.91
CA LYS A 532 -3.31 7.44 10.85
C LYS A 532 -2.44 8.70 10.86
N CYS A 533 -1.14 8.53 11.12
CA CYS A 533 -0.13 9.57 11.00
C CYS A 533 0.71 9.35 9.73
N TYR A 534 0.58 10.26 8.77
CA TYR A 534 1.50 10.28 7.63
C TYR A 534 2.88 10.67 8.12
N HIS A 535 3.89 9.89 7.75
CA HIS A 535 5.26 10.18 8.12
C HIS A 535 6.24 9.90 6.98
N SER A 536 7.31 10.68 6.96
CA SER A 536 8.41 10.59 5.98
C SER A 536 9.71 11.08 6.63
N GLY A 537 10.84 10.88 5.97
CA GLY A 537 12.10 11.33 6.52
C GLY A 537 13.33 10.86 5.75
N PHE A 538 14.49 11.29 6.20
CA PHE A 538 15.76 10.95 5.58
C PHE A 538 16.87 10.77 6.63
N ASN A 539 17.89 10.01 6.28
CA ASN A 539 19.04 9.77 7.14
C ASN A 539 20.13 10.80 6.86
N SER A 540 20.74 11.33 7.93
CA SER A 540 21.85 12.28 7.80
C SER A 540 23.18 11.63 7.44
N GLY A 541 23.27 10.31 7.57
CA GLY A 541 24.45 9.51 7.26
C GLY A 541 24.25 8.03 7.49
N TYR A 542 25.35 7.31 7.67
CA TYR A 542 25.29 5.90 8.02
C TYR A 542 24.57 5.72 9.35
N ASN A 543 23.51 4.93 9.39
CA ASN A 543 22.86 4.52 10.63
C ASN A 543 22.20 3.15 10.53
N PHE A 544 21.95 2.54 11.69
CA PHE A 544 21.31 1.23 11.81
C PHE A 544 20.05 1.38 12.67
N ASN A 545 18.90 1.05 12.11
CA ASN A 545 17.61 1.22 12.75
C ASN A 545 16.79 -0.05 12.60
N GLU A 546 15.80 -0.18 13.46
CA GLU A 546 14.88 -1.29 13.47
C GLU A 546 13.48 -0.76 13.75
N ALA A 547 12.46 -1.29 13.08
CA ALA A 547 11.07 -0.91 13.32
C ALA A 547 10.15 -2.12 13.40
N VAL A 548 9.06 -1.97 14.15
CA VAL A 548 8.00 -2.98 14.25
C VAL A 548 6.65 -2.30 14.52
N ASN A 549 5.56 -2.94 14.12
CA ASN A 549 4.22 -2.47 14.46
C ASN A 549 3.74 -3.04 15.79
N PHE A 550 2.84 -2.30 16.43
CA PHE A 550 2.12 -2.75 17.62
C PHE A 550 0.78 -2.03 17.71
N THR A 551 -0.03 -2.39 18.70
CA THR A 551 -1.36 -1.78 18.89
C THR A 551 -1.57 -1.37 20.33
N LEU A 552 -2.39 -0.33 20.51
CA LEU A 552 -3.01 0.05 21.76
C LEU A 552 -4.53 -0.24 21.68
N ASP A 553 -5.24 -0.20 22.80
CA ASP A 553 -6.71 -0.25 22.85
C ASP A 553 -7.38 0.82 21.94
N LEU A 554 -6.80 2.02 21.86
CA LEU A 554 -7.31 3.14 21.06
C LEU A 554 -7.30 2.86 19.56
N TRP A 555 -6.53 1.86 19.10
CA TRP A 555 -6.34 1.57 17.69
C TRP A 555 -7.55 0.90 17.04
N LEU A 556 -8.38 0.16 17.79
CA LEU A 556 -9.45 -0.66 17.20
C LEU A 556 -10.35 0.10 16.19
N PRO A 557 -10.83 1.34 16.47
CA PRO A 557 -11.61 2.12 15.50
C PRO A 557 -10.83 2.47 14.23
N TYR A 558 -9.51 2.70 14.35
CA TYR A 558 -8.63 2.98 13.22
C TYR A 558 -8.43 1.76 12.32
N GLY A 559 -8.30 0.57 12.88
CA GLY A 559 -8.21 -0.68 12.11
C GLY A 559 -9.48 -0.97 11.29
N ILE A 560 -10.65 -0.68 11.88
CA ILE A 560 -11.95 -0.77 11.17
C ILE A 560 -12.03 0.29 10.06
N GLU A 561 -11.63 1.53 10.35
CA GLU A 561 -11.57 2.60 9.35
C GLU A 561 -10.63 2.25 8.19
N ALA A 562 -9.43 1.74 8.48
CA ALA A 562 -8.48 1.32 7.45
C ALA A 562 -9.06 0.25 6.54
N THR A 563 -9.76 -0.74 7.09
CA THR A 563 -10.43 -1.80 6.32
C THR A 563 -11.46 -1.21 5.34
N ARG A 564 -12.19 -0.17 5.76
CA ARG A 564 -13.14 0.55 4.91
C ARG A 564 -12.43 1.38 3.84
N ASP A 565 -11.35 2.07 4.19
CA ASP A 565 -10.60 2.91 3.25
C ASP A 565 -9.91 2.06 2.17
N TYR A 566 -9.44 0.86 2.54
CA TYR A 566 -8.77 -0.09 1.64
C TYR A 566 -9.68 -0.61 0.54
N VAL A 567 -10.99 -0.75 0.82
CA VAL A 567 -12.01 -1.03 -0.21
C VAL A 567 -11.98 0.02 -1.32
N GLY A 568 -11.82 1.30 -0.97
CA GLY A 568 -11.84 2.42 -1.92
C GLY A 568 -10.55 2.57 -2.71
N SER A 569 -9.41 2.24 -2.11
CA SER A 569 -8.09 2.30 -2.77
C SER A 569 -7.73 1.02 -3.52
N GLY A 570 -8.41 -0.10 -3.26
CA GLY A 570 -8.07 -1.42 -3.79
C GLY A 570 -6.83 -2.04 -3.12
N LYS A 571 -6.40 -1.51 -1.97
CA LYS A 571 -5.32 -2.08 -1.17
C LYS A 571 -5.78 -3.37 -0.48
N ARG A 572 -4.92 -4.39 -0.43
CA ARG A 572 -5.18 -5.63 0.32
C ARG A 572 -5.05 -5.38 1.83
N CYS A 573 -5.97 -5.95 2.62
CA CYS A 573 -5.82 -5.98 4.08
C CYS A 573 -4.72 -6.98 4.46
N VAL A 574 -3.98 -6.67 5.53
CA VAL A 574 -2.91 -7.57 6.02
C VAL A 574 -3.49 -8.68 6.89
N PHE A 575 -4.51 -8.38 7.70
CA PHE A 575 -5.27 -9.37 8.45
C PHE A 575 -6.75 -8.99 8.58
N ASP A 576 -7.58 -9.98 8.93
CA ASP A 576 -9.01 -9.77 9.14
C ASP A 576 -9.30 -9.18 10.54
N MET A 577 -9.76 -7.92 10.55
CA MET A 577 -10.20 -7.21 11.76
C MET A 577 -11.35 -7.92 12.49
N TRP A 578 -12.24 -8.58 11.76
CA TRP A 578 -13.42 -9.21 12.33
C TRP A 578 -13.07 -10.55 12.99
N GLU A 579 -12.16 -11.30 12.39
CA GLU A 579 -11.58 -12.50 13.00
C GLU A 579 -10.76 -12.14 14.26
N LEU A 580 -10.00 -11.04 14.22
CA LEU A 580 -9.30 -10.53 15.40
C LEU A 580 -10.27 -10.24 16.54
N MET A 581 -11.34 -9.48 16.28
CA MET A 581 -12.34 -9.18 17.30
C MET A 581 -13.03 -10.44 17.83
N LEU A 582 -13.38 -11.38 16.95
CA LEU A 582 -13.96 -12.66 17.36
C LEU A 582 -13.01 -13.44 18.29
N THR A 583 -11.72 -13.47 17.97
CA THR A 583 -10.70 -14.14 18.78
C THR A 583 -10.55 -13.50 20.15
N VAL A 584 -10.48 -12.16 20.22
CA VAL A 584 -10.48 -11.40 21.48
C VAL A 584 -11.69 -11.75 22.36
N LEU A 585 -12.88 -11.84 21.75
CA LEU A 585 -14.10 -12.22 22.46
C LEU A 585 -14.08 -13.65 22.98
N VAL A 586 -13.57 -14.61 22.19
CA VAL A 586 -13.42 -16.01 22.59
C VAL A 586 -12.42 -16.14 23.75
N GLU A 587 -11.29 -15.45 23.67
CA GLU A 587 -10.30 -15.45 24.75
C GLU A 587 -10.84 -14.82 26.03
N TYR A 588 -11.65 -13.76 25.94
CA TYR A 588 -12.33 -13.17 27.11
C TYR A 588 -13.32 -14.14 27.78
N LEU A 589 -13.99 -15.01 27.00
CA LEU A 589 -14.83 -16.06 27.57
C LEU A 589 -14.00 -17.04 28.40
N ASN A 590 -12.77 -17.35 27.98
CA ASN A 590 -11.83 -18.23 28.67
C ASN A 590 -11.18 -17.56 29.90
N ASP A 591 -10.68 -16.33 29.75
CA ASP A 591 -10.09 -15.52 30.82
C ASP A 591 -10.62 -14.07 30.77
N SER A 592 -11.50 -13.74 31.71
CA SER A 592 -12.12 -12.40 31.77
C SER A 592 -11.17 -11.28 32.20
N LYS A 593 -9.96 -11.59 32.67
CA LYS A 593 -8.99 -10.60 33.14
C LYS A 593 -7.94 -10.27 32.07
N LYS A 594 -7.95 -10.96 30.93
CA LYS A 594 -6.94 -10.79 29.87
C LYS A 594 -7.03 -9.44 29.18
N PHE A 595 -8.25 -8.92 29.00
CA PHE A 595 -8.52 -7.67 28.29
C PHE A 595 -9.37 -6.71 29.12
N ASP A 596 -9.23 -5.42 28.83
CA ASP A 596 -10.09 -4.39 29.41
C ASP A 596 -11.52 -4.51 28.90
N GLU A 597 -12.48 -4.27 29.80
CA GLU A 597 -13.91 -4.44 29.49
C GLU A 597 -14.40 -3.46 28.40
N SER A 598 -13.84 -2.25 28.35
CA SER A 598 -14.14 -1.25 27.31
C SER A 598 -13.80 -1.77 25.91
N LEU A 599 -12.66 -2.44 25.77
CA LEU A 599 -12.23 -3.09 24.53
C LEU A 599 -13.19 -4.22 24.16
N ILE A 600 -13.56 -5.08 25.11
CA ILE A 600 -14.51 -6.18 24.87
C ILE A 600 -15.88 -5.67 24.40
N ARG A 601 -16.40 -4.62 25.03
CA ARG A 601 -17.66 -3.98 24.61
C ARG A 601 -17.58 -3.41 23.20
N SER A 602 -16.43 -2.84 22.85
CA SER A 602 -16.19 -2.28 21.51
C SER A 602 -16.12 -3.39 20.46
N CYS A 603 -15.31 -4.44 20.70
CA CYS A 603 -15.23 -5.62 19.83
C CYS A 603 -16.60 -6.28 19.63
N HIS A 604 -17.37 -6.45 20.71
CA HIS A 604 -18.70 -7.05 20.65
C HIS A 604 -19.66 -6.22 19.80
N THR A 605 -19.75 -4.91 20.05
CA THR A 605 -20.66 -4.00 19.36
C THR A 605 -20.36 -3.93 17.86
N GLU A 606 -19.09 -3.76 17.50
CA GLU A 606 -18.66 -3.63 16.11
C GLU A 606 -18.84 -4.96 15.35
N LEU A 607 -18.44 -6.08 15.96
CA LEU A 607 -18.60 -7.40 15.34
C LEU A 607 -20.08 -7.77 15.16
N GLU A 608 -20.93 -7.49 16.14
CA GLU A 608 -22.38 -7.71 16.04
C GLU A 608 -23.01 -6.86 14.94
N ALA A 609 -22.62 -5.58 14.84
CA ALA A 609 -23.11 -4.68 13.79
C ALA A 609 -22.76 -5.19 12.40
N MET A 610 -21.49 -5.52 12.16
CA MET A 610 -21.03 -6.03 10.86
C MET A 610 -21.64 -7.39 10.52
N PHE A 611 -21.71 -8.31 11.48
CA PHE A 611 -22.33 -9.62 11.28
C PHE A 611 -23.81 -9.50 10.93
N ASN A 612 -24.56 -8.64 11.63
CA ASN A 612 -25.96 -8.39 11.32
C ASN A 612 -26.15 -7.74 9.94
N GLN A 613 -25.22 -6.88 9.52
CA GLN A 613 -25.24 -6.29 8.18
C GLN A 613 -25.06 -7.37 7.10
N GLU A 614 -24.06 -8.24 7.24
CA GLU A 614 -23.79 -9.33 6.28
C GLU A 614 -24.96 -10.32 6.21
N VAL A 615 -25.57 -10.68 7.36
CA VAL A 615 -26.78 -11.53 7.38
C VAL A 615 -27.95 -10.85 6.65
N LYS A 616 -28.16 -9.54 6.84
CA LYS A 616 -29.18 -8.78 6.07
C LYS A 616 -28.87 -8.77 4.58
N SER A 617 -27.60 -8.67 4.17
CA SER A 617 -27.20 -8.75 2.77
C SER A 617 -27.51 -10.13 2.15
N ILE A 618 -27.38 -11.23 2.91
CA ILE A 618 -27.84 -12.55 2.46
C ILE A 618 -29.37 -12.58 2.27
N GLU A 619 -30.14 -11.98 3.17
CA GLU A 619 -31.60 -11.88 3.02
C GLU A 619 -32.00 -11.03 1.81
N GLN A 620 -31.29 -9.93 1.56
CA GLN A 620 -31.47 -9.11 0.35
C GLN A 620 -31.16 -9.91 -0.91
N LEU A 621 -30.05 -10.64 -0.93
CA LEU A 621 -29.68 -11.52 -2.03
C LEU A 621 -30.78 -12.56 -2.29
N SER A 622 -31.32 -13.18 -1.23
CA SER A 622 -32.45 -14.11 -1.31
C SER A 622 -33.71 -13.48 -1.93
N LYS A 623 -34.02 -12.22 -1.61
CA LYS A 623 -35.14 -11.47 -2.19
C LYS A 623 -34.91 -11.13 -3.67
N VAL A 624 -33.71 -10.65 -4.02
CA VAL A 624 -33.32 -10.35 -5.41
C VAL A 624 -33.43 -11.59 -6.28
N LEU A 625 -32.98 -12.75 -5.78
CA LEU A 625 -33.08 -14.02 -6.47
C LEU A 625 -34.52 -14.55 -6.55
N ASN A 626 -35.33 -14.38 -5.49
CA ASN A 626 -36.74 -14.82 -5.48
C ASN A 626 -37.62 -13.99 -6.42
N ASN A 627 -37.33 -12.71 -6.60
CA ASN A 627 -38.04 -11.86 -7.57
C ASN A 627 -37.69 -12.22 -9.02
N ARG A 628 -36.61 -12.98 -9.26
CA ARG A 628 -36.22 -13.55 -10.55
C ARG A 628 -36.78 -14.97 -10.67
N ALA A 629 -38.08 -15.10 -10.94
CA ALA A 629 -38.80 -16.39 -11.01
C ALA A 629 -38.30 -17.39 -12.10
N GLU A 630 -37.21 -17.11 -12.81
CA GLU A 630 -36.54 -18.03 -13.75
C GLU A 630 -35.02 -18.13 -13.53
N ALA A 631 -34.48 -17.70 -12.38
CA ALA A 631 -33.08 -17.94 -12.01
C ALA A 631 -32.89 -19.36 -11.43
N THR A 632 -32.97 -20.40 -12.27
CA THR A 632 -32.72 -21.79 -11.88
C THR A 632 -31.23 -22.12 -11.73
N GLY A 633 -30.52 -21.45 -10.82
CA GLY A 633 -29.07 -21.68 -10.69
C GLY A 633 -28.39 -21.48 -9.34
N ILE A 634 -29.10 -21.04 -8.30
CA ILE A 634 -28.65 -21.36 -6.94
C ILE A 634 -29.50 -22.54 -6.51
N THR A 635 -28.88 -23.73 -6.45
CA THR A 635 -29.57 -24.96 -6.08
C THR A 635 -30.05 -24.88 -4.63
N ARG A 636 -31.22 -24.27 -4.39
CA ARG A 636 -32.01 -24.53 -3.19
C ARG A 636 -32.54 -25.96 -3.29
N ARG A 637 -31.79 -26.94 -2.79
CA ARG A 637 -32.37 -28.26 -2.58
C ARG A 637 -33.28 -28.22 -1.36
N HIS A 638 -34.57 -28.23 -1.65
CA HIS A 638 -35.60 -28.67 -0.73
C HIS A 638 -35.30 -30.10 -0.29
N ILE A 639 -35.07 -30.32 1.00
CA ILE A 639 -35.24 -31.60 1.67
C ILE A 639 -36.20 -31.33 2.84
N GLY A 640 -37.20 -32.18 3.00
CA GLY A 640 -38.49 -31.89 3.61
C GLY A 640 -38.51 -31.31 5.03
N ASP A 641 -39.64 -30.65 5.33
CA ASP A 641 -40.19 -30.25 6.62
C ASP A 641 -39.24 -30.29 7.84
N LYS A 642 -38.30 -29.34 7.85
CA LYS A 642 -37.75 -28.66 9.03
C LYS A 642 -36.80 -27.56 8.54
N THR A 643 -37.05 -26.32 8.96
CA THR A 643 -36.16 -25.17 8.77
C THR A 643 -34.87 -25.33 9.60
N GLN A 644 -34.00 -26.27 9.20
CA GLN A 644 -32.66 -26.42 9.74
C GLN A 644 -31.66 -26.39 8.58
N VAL A 645 -30.84 -25.34 8.58
CA VAL A 645 -29.73 -25.11 7.65
C VAL A 645 -28.63 -26.10 8.03
N ASP A 646 -28.66 -27.30 7.44
CA ASP A 646 -27.67 -28.34 7.67
C ASP A 646 -26.41 -28.03 6.84
N VAL A 647 -25.59 -27.10 7.33
CA VAL A 647 -24.26 -26.80 6.79
C VAL A 647 -23.30 -27.84 7.39
N LYS A 648 -22.97 -28.86 6.60
CA LYS A 648 -21.85 -29.75 6.90
C LYS A 648 -20.54 -29.00 6.66
N VAL A 649 -20.01 -28.41 7.73
CA VAL A 649 -18.63 -27.95 7.83
C VAL A 649 -17.80 -29.11 8.36
N THR A 650 -16.76 -29.50 7.62
CA THR A 650 -15.61 -30.21 8.18
C THR A 650 -14.47 -29.20 8.31
N VAL A 651 -14.43 -28.53 9.46
CA VAL A 651 -13.21 -27.90 9.97
C VAL A 651 -12.80 -28.80 11.14
N ARG A 652 -11.63 -29.42 11.02
CA ARG A 652 -11.05 -30.19 12.12
C ARG A 652 -10.69 -29.20 13.22
N HIS A 653 -11.48 -29.20 14.29
CA HIS A 653 -11.06 -28.65 15.57
C HIS A 653 -10.13 -29.68 16.23
N GLU A 654 -8.83 -29.48 16.10
CA GLU A 654 -7.89 -30.04 17.08
C GLU A 654 -7.25 -28.88 17.83
N TYR A 655 -7.76 -28.70 19.06
CA TYR A 655 -7.11 -27.94 20.12
C TYR A 655 -5.69 -28.50 20.31
N ARG A 656 -4.66 -27.79 19.85
CA ARG A 656 -3.30 -28.03 20.34
C ARG A 656 -3.22 -27.42 21.75
N LYS A 657 -3.22 -28.30 22.75
CA LYS A 657 -2.76 -27.96 24.10
C LYS A 657 -1.29 -27.52 24.00
N ALA A 658 -0.95 -26.45 24.71
CA ALA A 658 0.43 -26.08 24.95
C ALA A 658 1.04 -27.13 25.89
N ASP A 659 1.84 -28.03 25.34
CA ASP A 659 2.70 -28.90 26.14
C ASP A 659 4.02 -28.16 26.36
N PHE A 660 4.20 -27.68 27.59
CA PHE A 660 5.50 -27.49 28.20
C PHE A 660 6.06 -28.88 28.51
N GLU A 661 7.20 -29.26 27.93
CA GLU A 661 8.30 -30.01 28.57
C GLU A 661 9.40 -30.37 27.55
N ASP A 662 10.60 -30.53 28.08
CA ASP A 662 11.94 -30.48 27.48
C ASP A 662 12.39 -31.64 26.56
N GLU A 663 13.48 -31.33 25.83
CA GLU A 663 14.61 -32.19 25.38
C GLU A 663 14.56 -33.06 24.10
N ASP A 664 15.59 -32.82 23.27
CA ASP A 664 16.38 -33.71 22.41
C ASP A 664 15.74 -34.57 21.30
N HIS A 665 16.03 -34.20 20.03
CA HIS A 665 17.00 -34.93 19.20
C HIS A 665 17.18 -34.34 17.78
N ALA A 666 18.41 -34.46 17.30
CA ALA A 666 18.94 -33.96 16.05
C ALA A 666 18.64 -34.84 14.81
N ASN A 667 18.88 -34.23 13.64
CA ASN A 667 19.07 -34.77 12.29
C ASN A 667 17.85 -35.29 11.52
N THR A 668 17.38 -34.48 10.57
CA THR A 668 17.19 -34.91 9.18
C THR A 668 17.41 -33.73 8.22
N SER A 669 17.97 -34.08 7.07
CA SER A 669 18.60 -33.32 5.99
C SER A 669 17.75 -32.28 5.27
N ASP A 670 18.47 -31.30 4.72
CA ASP A 670 18.09 -30.35 3.67
C ASP A 670 17.30 -31.01 2.53
N GLU A 671 16.13 -30.44 2.22
CA GLU A 671 15.53 -30.31 0.87
C GLU A 671 14.22 -29.48 1.03
N ASP A 672 14.08 -28.45 0.17
CA ASP A 672 12.93 -27.56 -0.06
C ASP A 672 12.57 -26.52 1.03
N PHE A 673 13.22 -25.35 0.93
CA PHE A 673 12.71 -24.07 1.44
C PHE A 673 11.46 -23.65 0.64
N GLU A 674 10.32 -24.28 0.93
CA GLU A 674 9.03 -23.60 0.76
C GLU A 674 8.94 -22.54 1.86
N SER A 675 8.69 -21.29 1.46
CA SER A 675 8.33 -20.21 2.38
C SER A 675 7.21 -20.70 3.30
N ASP A 676 7.44 -20.69 4.61
CA ASP A 676 6.38 -20.73 5.62
C ASP A 676 5.50 -19.48 5.42
N ASP A 677 4.59 -19.54 4.44
CA ASP A 677 3.60 -18.52 4.10
C ASP A 677 2.46 -18.60 5.12
N ASP A 678 2.63 -17.89 6.23
CA ASP A 678 1.64 -17.71 7.30
C ASP A 678 0.41 -16.85 6.83
N GLY A 679 0.23 -16.63 5.51
CA GLY A 679 -0.87 -15.89 4.88
C GLY A 679 -2.02 -16.74 4.30
N ASP A 680 -2.00 -18.05 4.52
CA ASP A 680 -2.69 -19.02 3.67
C ASP A 680 -4.21 -19.25 3.92
N ASP A 681 -4.82 -18.57 4.89
CA ASP A 681 -6.20 -18.84 5.34
C ASP A 681 -7.25 -17.79 4.93
N ASP A 682 -6.84 -16.61 4.43
CA ASP A 682 -7.78 -15.52 4.17
C ASP A 682 -8.33 -15.57 2.74
N ILE A 683 -9.61 -15.25 2.54
CA ILE A 683 -10.26 -15.22 1.22
C ILE A 683 -10.40 -13.78 0.73
N PHE A 684 -9.87 -13.46 -0.45
CA PHE A 684 -9.89 -12.09 -0.98
C PHE A 684 -10.98 -11.89 -2.05
N CYS A 685 -11.69 -10.76 -1.95
CA CYS A 685 -12.61 -10.31 -2.99
C CYS A 685 -11.84 -9.86 -4.24
N ALA A 686 -12.23 -10.37 -5.41
CA ALA A 686 -11.65 -10.01 -6.70
C ALA A 686 -11.93 -8.55 -7.10
N ALA A 687 -13.02 -7.95 -6.60
CA ALA A 687 -13.37 -6.55 -6.87
C ALA A 687 -12.66 -5.58 -5.92
N CYS A 688 -13.03 -5.56 -4.63
CA CYS A 688 -12.45 -4.61 -3.67
C CYS A 688 -11.07 -4.99 -3.11
N LYS A 689 -10.55 -6.18 -3.42
CA LYS A 689 -9.24 -6.70 -2.96
C LYS A 689 -9.09 -6.88 -1.44
N THR A 690 -10.13 -6.63 -0.66
CA THR A 690 -10.12 -6.86 0.80
C THR A 690 -10.55 -8.29 1.15
N ILE A 691 -10.30 -8.67 2.41
CA ILE A 691 -10.68 -9.98 2.96
C ILE A 691 -12.21 -10.06 3.09
N CYS A 692 -12.79 -11.19 2.69
CA CYS A 692 -14.18 -11.55 2.95
C CYS A 692 -14.29 -12.10 4.37
N PRO A 693 -15.08 -11.49 5.28
CA PRO A 693 -15.01 -11.85 6.70
C PRO A 693 -15.83 -13.08 7.11
N PHE A 694 -17.04 -13.22 6.58
CA PHE A 694 -17.95 -14.30 6.98
C PHE A 694 -18.45 -15.13 5.81
N PHE A 695 -18.65 -14.49 4.66
CA PHE A 695 -19.25 -15.08 3.48
C PHE A 695 -18.56 -14.59 2.21
N PHE A 696 -18.52 -15.44 1.19
CA PHE A 696 -18.10 -15.04 -0.16
C PHE A 696 -18.90 -15.78 -1.22
N VAL A 697 -19.01 -15.18 -2.40
CA VAL A 697 -19.65 -15.79 -3.57
C VAL A 697 -18.56 -16.14 -4.58
N ALA A 698 -18.55 -17.39 -5.03
CA ALA A 698 -17.73 -17.83 -6.14
C ALA A 698 -18.53 -17.70 -7.45
N HIS A 699 -18.11 -16.80 -8.32
CA HIS A 699 -18.69 -16.56 -9.64
C HIS A 699 -17.93 -17.33 -10.72
N ILE A 700 -18.66 -18.12 -11.53
CA ILE A 700 -18.06 -19.09 -12.48
C ILE A 700 -18.49 -18.77 -13.93
N GLU A 701 -17.66 -18.02 -14.66
CA GLU A 701 -17.97 -17.54 -16.02
C GLU A 701 -17.91 -18.62 -17.12
N LYS A 702 -17.11 -19.70 -16.96
CA LYS A 702 -16.84 -20.68 -18.06
C LYS A 702 -17.15 -22.14 -17.67
N SER A 703 -17.73 -22.91 -18.60
CA SER A 703 -18.21 -24.29 -18.37
C SER A 703 -17.13 -25.39 -18.23
N ARG A 704 -15.85 -25.03 -18.08
CA ARG A 704 -14.74 -26.00 -18.11
C ARG A 704 -14.44 -26.69 -16.78
N LEU A 705 -15.05 -26.28 -15.67
CA LEU A 705 -14.88 -26.96 -14.38
C LEU A 705 -15.79 -28.20 -14.31
N SER A 706 -15.35 -29.31 -14.90
CA SER A 706 -16.07 -30.59 -14.94
C SER A 706 -16.16 -31.33 -13.59
N LYS A 707 -15.79 -30.71 -12.45
CA LYS A 707 -15.83 -31.35 -11.13
C LYS A 707 -16.25 -30.39 -10.00
N ARG A 708 -17.54 -30.04 -9.94
CA ARG A 708 -18.18 -29.28 -8.84
C ARG A 708 -17.87 -29.83 -7.43
N ARG A 709 -17.64 -31.15 -7.30
CA ARG A 709 -17.32 -31.81 -6.01
C ARG A 709 -15.94 -31.47 -5.40
N ARG A 710 -15.08 -30.69 -6.08
CA ARG A 710 -13.74 -30.34 -5.57
C ARG A 710 -13.70 -28.99 -4.83
N LEU A 711 -14.69 -28.11 -5.02
CA LEU A 711 -14.67 -26.74 -4.48
C LEU A 711 -14.85 -26.70 -2.95
N GLU A 712 -15.69 -27.57 -2.40
CA GLU A 712 -15.99 -27.63 -0.95
C GLU A 712 -14.81 -28.10 -0.08
N SER A 713 -13.77 -28.69 -0.70
CA SER A 713 -12.59 -29.21 0.01
C SER A 713 -11.33 -28.38 -0.20
N MET A 714 -11.45 -27.20 -0.83
CA MET A 714 -10.31 -26.35 -1.16
C MET A 714 -9.88 -25.47 0.02
N ARG A 715 -8.58 -25.29 0.15
CA ARG A 715 -7.98 -24.32 1.08
C ARG A 715 -8.13 -22.88 0.55
N PRO A 716 -8.12 -21.86 1.42
CA PRO A 716 -8.22 -20.46 0.99
C PRO A 716 -7.17 -20.03 -0.03
N THR A 717 -5.93 -20.53 0.08
CA THR A 717 -4.91 -20.36 -0.98
C THR A 717 -5.33 -20.86 -2.35
N GLU A 718 -5.90 -22.07 -2.42
CA GLU A 718 -6.34 -22.65 -3.69
C GLU A 718 -7.45 -21.80 -4.31
N TRP A 719 -8.37 -21.28 -3.48
CA TRP A 719 -9.40 -20.32 -3.89
C TRP A 719 -8.80 -19.05 -4.47
N ASN A 720 -7.87 -18.42 -3.75
CA ASN A 720 -7.22 -17.18 -4.18
C ASN A 720 -6.41 -17.40 -5.47
N GLN A 721 -5.65 -18.49 -5.58
CA GLN A 721 -4.89 -18.83 -6.78
C GLN A 721 -5.80 -19.05 -8.00
N MET A 722 -6.94 -19.73 -7.84
CA MET A 722 -7.92 -19.90 -8.92
C MET A 722 -8.54 -18.56 -9.33
N SER A 723 -8.81 -17.68 -8.37
CA SER A 723 -9.28 -16.31 -8.61
C SER A 723 -8.25 -15.48 -9.38
N GLU A 724 -6.97 -15.55 -8.98
CA GLU A 724 -5.86 -14.86 -9.65
C GLU A 724 -5.62 -15.37 -11.09
N ARG A 725 -5.79 -16.68 -11.32
CA ARG A 725 -5.70 -17.29 -12.67
C ARG A 725 -6.91 -16.97 -13.56
N GLY A 726 -7.95 -16.33 -13.01
CA GLY A 726 -9.19 -16.00 -13.71
C GLY A 726 -10.05 -17.24 -14.03
N GLU A 727 -9.88 -18.33 -13.29
CA GLU A 727 -10.71 -19.53 -13.42
C GLU A 727 -12.09 -19.34 -12.77
N ILE A 728 -12.11 -18.57 -11.69
CA ILE A 728 -13.29 -18.13 -10.92
C ILE A 728 -13.13 -16.66 -10.56
N LYS A 729 -14.19 -16.00 -10.13
CA LYS A 729 -14.11 -14.69 -9.46
C LYS A 729 -14.74 -14.79 -8.08
N ILE A 730 -13.99 -14.42 -7.05
CA ILE A 730 -14.51 -14.39 -5.67
C ILE A 730 -15.05 -12.99 -5.41
N PHE A 731 -16.26 -12.88 -4.84
CA PHE A 731 -16.85 -11.60 -4.45
C PHE A 731 -17.28 -11.62 -2.99
N CYS A 732 -17.07 -10.50 -2.29
CA CYS A 732 -17.78 -10.23 -1.04
C CYS A 732 -19.27 -9.97 -1.36
N LEU A 733 -20.15 -10.14 -0.36
CA LEU A 733 -21.60 -10.00 -0.59
C LEU A 733 -21.98 -8.64 -1.18
N ARG A 734 -21.37 -7.56 -0.68
CA ARG A 734 -21.64 -6.20 -1.16
C ARG A 734 -21.31 -6.05 -2.64
N ASP A 735 -20.14 -6.50 -3.08
CA ASP A 735 -19.71 -6.30 -4.46
C ASP A 735 -20.42 -7.26 -5.42
N TYR A 736 -20.82 -8.44 -4.93
CA TYR A 736 -21.69 -9.34 -5.69
C TYR A 736 -23.10 -8.75 -5.90
N ILE A 737 -23.70 -8.11 -4.87
CA ILE A 737 -24.99 -7.43 -5.02
C ILE A 737 -24.89 -6.30 -6.04
N LYS A 738 -23.81 -5.50 -6.02
CA LYS A 738 -23.57 -4.46 -7.04
C LYS A 738 -23.44 -5.03 -8.45
N LEU A 739 -22.75 -6.16 -8.60
CA LEU A 739 -22.66 -6.86 -9.88
C LEU A 739 -24.06 -7.24 -10.39
N LEU A 740 -24.89 -7.83 -9.53
CA LEU A 740 -26.27 -8.20 -9.85
C LEU A 740 -27.15 -7.01 -10.24
N GLU A 741 -26.93 -5.84 -9.64
CA GLU A 741 -27.64 -4.59 -9.95
C GLU A 741 -27.17 -4.00 -11.29
N SER A 742 -25.86 -3.98 -11.57
CA SER A 742 -25.33 -3.45 -12.83
C SER A 742 -25.80 -4.24 -14.07
N GLU A 743 -25.89 -5.57 -13.97
CA GLU A 743 -26.41 -6.39 -15.07
C GLU A 743 -27.91 -6.14 -15.34
N THR A 744 -28.67 -5.59 -14.38
CA THR A 744 -30.09 -5.27 -14.59
C THR A 744 -30.33 -3.95 -15.34
N GLU A 745 -29.35 -3.05 -15.36
CA GLU A 745 -29.44 -1.78 -16.09
C GLU A 745 -29.11 -1.98 -17.58
N ASP A 746 -28.11 -2.81 -17.89
CA ASP A 746 -27.71 -3.10 -19.27
C ASP A 746 -28.77 -3.92 -20.05
N ASP A 747 -29.48 -4.84 -19.39
CA ASP A 747 -30.56 -5.64 -19.98
C ASP A 747 -31.81 -4.82 -20.38
N GLN A 748 -31.92 -3.55 -19.98
CA GLN A 748 -33.00 -2.66 -20.46
C GLN A 748 -32.63 -1.89 -21.73
N SER A 749 -31.37 -1.94 -22.17
CA SER A 749 -30.85 -1.11 -23.26
C SER A 749 -30.68 -1.80 -24.61
N ASP A 750 -30.63 -3.14 -24.67
CA ASP A 750 -30.45 -3.88 -25.92
C ASP A 750 -31.59 -4.89 -26.20
N TYR A 751 -32.63 -4.41 -26.89
CA TYR A 751 -33.51 -5.28 -27.69
C TYR A 751 -32.78 -5.73 -28.96
N SER A 752 -31.78 -6.59 -28.83
CA SER A 752 -31.32 -7.43 -29.94
C SER A 752 -31.06 -8.84 -29.42
N GLY A 753 -31.89 -9.77 -29.87
CA GLY A 753 -31.89 -11.15 -29.40
C GLY A 753 -30.63 -11.88 -29.84
N ASP A 754 -29.72 -12.12 -28.89
CA ASP A 754 -28.95 -13.36 -28.82
C ASP A 754 -28.43 -13.58 -27.37
N GLY A 755 -28.98 -14.59 -26.67
CA GLY A 755 -28.31 -15.29 -25.56
C GLY A 755 -28.26 -14.66 -24.15
N ASN A 756 -29.34 -14.83 -23.37
CA ASN A 756 -29.44 -14.91 -21.89
C ASN A 756 -28.22 -14.44 -21.04
N GLY A 757 -28.22 -13.19 -20.57
CA GLY A 757 -27.39 -12.77 -19.42
C GLY A 757 -27.64 -13.59 -18.14
N LEU A 758 -28.88 -14.08 -17.97
CA LEU A 758 -29.33 -14.92 -16.85
C LEU A 758 -28.63 -16.29 -16.73
N GLU A 759 -28.05 -16.86 -17.79
CA GLU A 759 -27.30 -18.13 -17.69
C GLU A 759 -25.94 -17.98 -17.00
N LYS A 760 -25.36 -16.76 -16.99
CA LYS A 760 -24.03 -16.49 -16.39
C LYS A 760 -24.04 -16.59 -14.88
N LEU A 761 -25.12 -16.16 -14.23
CA LEU A 761 -25.28 -16.17 -12.77
C LEU A 761 -25.80 -17.50 -12.21
N GLN A 762 -26.25 -18.43 -13.07
CA GLN A 762 -26.82 -19.71 -12.65
C GLN A 762 -25.79 -20.69 -12.04
N ARG A 763 -24.52 -20.29 -11.94
CA ARG A 763 -23.44 -21.15 -11.46
C ARG A 763 -22.78 -20.61 -10.20
N ASP A 764 -23.29 -19.50 -9.68
CA ASP A 764 -22.68 -18.81 -8.57
C ASP A 764 -23.08 -19.48 -7.26
N GLU A 765 -22.08 -19.73 -6.42
CA GLU A 765 -22.25 -20.46 -5.17
C GLU A 765 -21.80 -19.60 -3.98
N LEU A 766 -22.63 -19.53 -2.94
CA LEU A 766 -22.34 -18.82 -1.69
C LEU A 766 -21.65 -19.77 -0.70
N PHE A 767 -20.50 -19.36 -0.19
CA PHE A 767 -19.71 -20.09 0.78
C PHE A 767 -19.68 -19.36 2.13
N LEU A 768 -19.61 -20.15 3.21
CA LEU A 768 -19.50 -19.65 4.59
C LEU A 768 -18.10 -19.95 5.11
N ILE A 769 -17.42 -18.94 5.64
CA ILE A 769 -16.11 -19.09 6.28
C ILE A 769 -16.29 -19.67 7.69
N ARG A 770 -17.28 -19.16 8.43
CA ARG A 770 -17.71 -19.68 9.74
C ARG A 770 -19.22 -19.85 9.79
N LYS A 771 -19.71 -20.78 10.63
CA LYS A 771 -21.16 -20.95 10.79
C LYS A 771 -21.76 -19.73 11.51
N PRO A 772 -22.86 -19.14 10.99
CA PRO A 772 -23.53 -18.01 11.63
C PRO A 772 -23.94 -18.27 13.08
N ASP A 773 -24.34 -19.50 13.40
CA ASP A 773 -24.75 -19.88 14.75
C ASP A 773 -23.59 -19.93 15.75
N GLU A 774 -22.37 -20.23 15.30
CA GLU A 774 -21.18 -20.19 16.15
C GLU A 774 -20.87 -18.75 16.57
N ILE A 775 -20.89 -17.82 15.61
CA ILE A 775 -20.68 -16.39 15.87
C ILE A 775 -21.77 -15.85 16.80
N ARG A 776 -23.05 -16.13 16.52
CA ARG A 776 -24.17 -15.74 17.41
C ARG A 776 -24.00 -16.28 18.83
N ASN A 777 -23.53 -17.52 18.96
CA ASN A 777 -23.33 -18.15 20.26
C ASN A 777 -22.24 -17.43 21.07
N VAL A 778 -21.13 -17.06 20.43
CA VAL A 778 -20.06 -16.27 21.07
C VAL A 778 -20.60 -14.91 21.50
N LEU A 779 -21.21 -14.15 20.58
CA LEU A 779 -21.77 -12.82 20.86
C LEU A 779 -22.76 -12.85 22.04
N ARG A 780 -23.65 -13.83 22.08
CA ARG A 780 -24.63 -14.00 23.16
C ARG A 780 -23.98 -14.35 24.51
N LYS A 781 -22.98 -15.25 24.51
CA LYS A 781 -22.27 -15.62 25.74
C LYS A 781 -21.49 -14.44 26.32
N VAL A 782 -20.84 -13.66 25.46
CA VAL A 782 -20.13 -12.44 25.85
C VAL A 782 -21.12 -11.43 26.43
N GLN A 783 -22.23 -11.18 25.74
CA GLN A 783 -23.27 -10.26 26.22
C GLN A 783 -23.77 -10.67 27.62
N HIS A 784 -24.08 -11.95 27.82
CA HIS A 784 -24.51 -12.46 29.13
C HIS A 784 -23.47 -12.19 30.22
N LYS A 785 -22.18 -12.46 29.94
CA LYS A 785 -21.09 -12.25 30.89
C LYS A 785 -20.89 -10.76 31.22
N LEU A 786 -21.00 -9.88 30.22
CA LEU A 786 -20.96 -8.43 30.39
C LEU A 786 -22.15 -7.90 31.22
N ASP A 787 -23.32 -8.53 31.08
CA ASP A 787 -24.53 -8.16 31.82
C ASP A 787 -24.52 -8.70 33.27
N GLU A 788 -23.94 -9.89 33.50
CA GLU A 788 -23.78 -10.47 34.84
C GLU A 788 -22.87 -9.64 35.74
N MET A 789 -21.83 -9.01 35.18
CA MET A 789 -20.91 -8.16 35.94
C MET A 789 -21.49 -6.79 36.31
N LEU A 790 -22.56 -6.35 35.62
CA LEU A 790 -23.30 -5.13 35.95
C LEU A 790 -24.30 -5.32 37.11
N ARG A 791 -24.58 -6.59 37.49
CA ARG A 791 -25.44 -6.96 38.62
C ARG A 791 -24.60 -7.24 39.85
#